data_AF-A0A9Q9X858-F1
#
_entry.id   AF-A0A9Q9X858-F1
#
_cell.length_a   1.000
_cell.length_b   1.000
_cell.length_c   1.000
_cell.angle_alpha   90.00
_cell.angle_beta   90.00
_cell.angle_gamma   90.00
#
_symmetry.space_group_name_H-M   'P 1'
#
loop_
_entity.id
_entity.type
_entity.pdbx_description
1 polymer ?
#
loop_
_entity_poly.entity_id
_entity_poly.type
_entity_poly.pdbx_seq_one_letter_code
_entity_poly.pdbx_strand_id
1 'polypeptide(L)'
;MRRLLGILVLLKYCIYGDAVNFDSVIKDFVVGNSKLFVLTDHRLHQMRHDLYEEKRKDITNATEHNRVNILVPFDANSTLITCGTLKDGYCEVLDINDITNSIYYESNILIGPRQDEKSVAFITGTSSRRYLLVGKKDEDTKPQDTSYSVVSLWNTLQSQYGGIFSIIAEGSDAIIQSTVTDVEFVDGFQRVSPSESYLFLNTKTDSERKVLVLWMNSSKGKKREIIKSLQAARIRCCSDKARPVLVASTVISSVNGVIWAGVFSAQNQQDPENSALALYDISNVKGRVKGFCAIGEKPCGSESDTELQPLSVVFKYSSMSAVAAVRSGSWIVLFIGTSDGQLIKLVLDEKFTPGCPTVLFKSDDERAVLPRMHFDPVDFKHIYIALRKQVRRVSVVLCAKYITLKDCRAALDPLCGWCVNTQRCSTQDECSDTSWVSIPKNSLQTRLFSFQMTENSSRKVTLHLSLSLESTGNPAFSCNFTKESDILCDGSDPPAVFPNCSCSFPDQILYTGGLRVSATVNIEDQKITETLTLTNCPSITENSPNASHTQCVQCVSSGFHWSSSSKRCEWTHGPGEQLHIQDACKYLLSEMVYNKPAILSLEPNKVSFHGRNNVLLRGRNLESVTKIRIQGDLDCIPKESPVFDRSSDTLRFHIPHSGTKGTVKVCVVTPDARCHGNTIITYGSQPSCTGIHPTVSWSSGGRKIHVQGSNLELVESVTVFPSNEVLKTQYNTSSGDVWFLSHRYDGSGQFSLKLNVGNSTVDCVDYLSYQPDPKFIRFTTFPVANDLQVNIQKKADMLNLSMTDLNINHQHTDQQYPCVLERVESNAIICTIKGESGAVPAYSLTIGIGDTFVLGMGESTESLHQSIEPIWSSMKEQ
;
A
#
# COMPACT_ATOMS: atom_id res chain seq x y z
N MET A 1 1.57 -6.07 47.14
CA MET A 1 1.57 -4.70 46.60
C MET A 1 2.60 -4.42 45.50
N ARG A 2 3.82 -5.01 45.48
CA ARG A 2 4.80 -4.78 44.39
C ARG A 2 4.45 -5.39 43.01
N ARG A 3 3.60 -6.44 42.95
CA ARG A 3 3.14 -7.03 41.67
C ARG A 3 2.01 -6.25 40.99
N LEU A 4 1.25 -5.44 41.73
CA LEU A 4 0.17 -4.61 41.17
C LEU A 4 0.70 -3.31 40.54
N LEU A 5 1.81 -2.76 41.06
CA LEU A 5 2.47 -1.60 40.45
C LEU A 5 3.10 -1.93 39.09
N GLY A 6 3.63 -3.15 38.90
CA GLY A 6 4.17 -3.61 37.61
C GLY A 6 3.10 -3.78 36.53
N ILE A 7 1.88 -4.18 36.92
CA ILE A 7 0.75 -4.33 35.99
C ILE A 7 0.16 -2.97 35.60
N LEU A 8 0.16 -1.99 36.51
CA LEU A 8 -0.25 -0.60 36.22
C LEU A 8 0.76 0.15 35.35
N VAL A 9 2.06 -0.18 35.42
CA VAL A 9 3.07 0.37 34.49
C VAL A 9 2.98 -0.28 33.11
N LEU A 10 2.68 -1.58 33.02
CA LEU A 10 2.40 -2.26 31.73
C LEU A 10 1.11 -1.75 31.08
N LEU A 11 0.05 -1.47 31.85
CA LEU A 11 -1.19 -0.89 31.32
C LEU A 11 -1.04 0.57 30.85
N LYS A 12 -0.09 1.35 31.40
CA LYS A 12 0.21 2.70 30.91
C LYS A 12 1.01 2.73 29.61
N TYR A 13 1.79 1.68 29.32
CA TYR A 13 2.49 1.54 28.03
C TYR A 13 1.62 0.95 26.91
N CYS A 14 0.42 0.43 27.23
CA CYS A 14 -0.52 -0.10 26.24
C CYS A 14 -1.53 0.92 25.69
N ILE A 15 -1.40 2.21 26.00
CA ILE A 15 -2.24 3.29 25.44
C ILE A 15 -1.39 4.27 24.62
N TYR A 16 -0.32 3.80 23.98
CA TYR A 16 0.28 4.54 22.88
C TYR A 16 -0.32 4.00 21.58
N GLY A 17 -1.31 4.73 21.07
CA GLY A 17 -1.82 4.45 19.75
C GLY A 17 -0.79 4.89 18.72
N ASP A 18 -0.28 3.95 17.93
CA ASP A 18 0.55 4.26 16.75
C ASP A 18 -0.22 5.07 15.68
N ALA A 19 -1.51 5.35 15.91
CA ALA A 19 -2.37 6.13 15.05
C ALA A 19 -3.32 7.02 15.85
N VAL A 20 -3.64 8.19 15.29
CA VAL A 20 -4.64 9.14 15.81
C VAL A 20 -5.64 9.46 14.71
N ASN A 21 -6.93 9.34 15.02
CA ASN A 21 -8.02 9.72 14.12
C ASN A 21 -8.53 11.13 14.44
N PHE A 22 -8.80 11.91 13.40
CA PHE A 22 -9.33 13.26 13.46
C PHE A 22 -10.80 13.28 13.02
N ASP A 23 -11.54 14.30 13.46
CA ASP A 23 -12.96 14.49 13.12
C ASP A 23 -13.16 14.93 11.65
N SER A 24 -12.16 15.60 11.08
CA SER A 24 -12.15 16.22 9.75
C SER A 24 -10.98 15.72 8.89
N VAL A 25 -10.94 16.14 7.62
CA VAL A 25 -9.91 15.68 6.67
C VAL A 25 -8.59 16.39 6.98
N ILE A 26 -7.50 15.63 6.95
CA ILE A 26 -6.14 16.19 7.08
C ILE A 26 -5.76 16.85 5.77
N LYS A 27 -5.32 18.11 5.84
CA LYS A 27 -4.89 18.93 4.70
C LYS A 27 -3.39 18.93 4.50
N ASP A 28 -2.66 19.07 5.61
CA ASP A 28 -1.20 19.00 5.62
C ASP A 28 -0.74 18.57 7.02
N PHE A 29 0.50 18.09 7.12
CA PHE A 29 1.15 17.91 8.41
C PHE A 29 2.65 18.10 8.24
N VAL A 30 3.29 18.64 9.28
CA VAL A 30 4.72 18.91 9.30
C VAL A 30 5.32 18.43 10.60
N VAL A 31 6.60 18.04 10.54
CA VAL A 31 7.35 17.53 11.69
C VAL A 31 8.51 18.48 11.95
N GLY A 32 8.48 19.14 13.11
CA GLY A 32 9.60 19.91 13.64
C GLY A 32 10.47 19.05 14.56
N ASN A 33 11.56 19.63 15.05
CA ASN A 33 12.55 18.94 15.87
C ASN A 33 12.01 18.48 17.23
N SER A 34 10.96 19.13 17.74
CA SER A 34 10.39 18.84 19.07
C SER A 34 8.90 18.46 19.06
N LYS A 35 8.18 18.82 17.99
CA LYS A 35 6.72 18.69 17.87
C LYS A 35 6.31 18.30 16.46
N LEU A 36 5.12 17.74 16.35
CA LEU A 36 4.43 17.44 15.10
C LEU A 36 3.17 18.30 15.02
N PHE A 37 2.87 18.85 13.84
CA PHE A 37 1.71 19.72 13.63
C PHE A 37 0.82 19.14 12.55
N VAL A 38 -0.47 18.99 12.85
CA VAL A 38 -1.47 18.45 11.91
C VAL A 38 -2.51 19.52 11.61
N LEU A 39 -2.68 19.82 10.34
CA LEU A 39 -3.67 20.76 9.85
C LEU A 39 -4.89 20.00 9.31
N THR A 40 -6.05 20.30 9.86
CA THR A 40 -7.34 19.81 9.37
C THR A 40 -8.14 20.96 8.75
N ASP A 41 -9.35 20.67 8.24
CA ASP A 41 -10.22 21.68 7.63
C ASP A 41 -10.50 22.90 8.55
N HIS A 42 -10.49 22.70 9.87
CA HIS A 42 -10.95 23.71 10.83
C HIS A 42 -10.00 23.93 12.01
N ARG A 43 -8.98 23.08 12.18
CA ARG A 43 -8.08 23.10 13.34
C ARG A 43 -6.63 22.84 12.98
N LEU A 44 -5.75 23.51 13.73
CA LEU A 44 -4.34 23.19 13.83
C LEU A 44 -4.11 22.44 15.15
N HIS A 45 -3.52 21.25 15.07
CA HIS A 45 -3.19 20.40 16.21
C HIS A 45 -1.67 20.40 16.41
N GLN A 46 -1.23 20.60 17.66
CA GLN A 46 0.16 20.43 18.09
C GLN A 46 0.26 19.14 18.90
N MET A 47 1.16 18.28 18.46
CA MET A 47 1.34 16.94 18.99
C MET A 47 2.80 16.70 19.37
N ARG A 48 3.02 15.78 20.29
CA ARG A 48 4.32 15.16 20.51
C ARG A 48 4.60 14.13 19.41
N HIS A 49 5.85 13.70 19.28
CA HIS A 49 6.26 12.65 18.34
C HIS A 49 5.60 11.28 18.65
N ASP A 50 5.21 11.03 19.90
CA ASP A 50 4.41 9.85 20.26
C ASP A 50 2.90 9.98 19.92
N LEU A 51 2.54 10.95 19.07
CA LEU A 51 1.18 11.29 18.63
C LEU A 51 0.23 11.71 19.75
N TYR A 52 0.74 12.10 20.92
CA TYR A 52 -0.08 12.71 21.95
C TYR A 52 -0.40 14.18 21.61
N GLU A 53 -1.68 14.53 21.49
CA GLU A 53 -2.12 15.93 21.28
C GLU A 53 -1.95 16.74 22.56
N GLU A 54 -1.18 17.83 22.50
CA GLU A 54 -0.96 18.73 23.64
C GLU A 54 -1.82 19.98 23.57
N LYS A 55 -1.96 20.54 22.36
CA LYS A 55 -2.65 21.80 22.11
C LYS A 55 -3.39 21.71 20.78
N ARG A 56 -4.46 22.49 20.69
CA ARG A 56 -5.21 22.70 19.45
C ARG A 56 -5.63 24.16 19.34
N LYS A 57 -5.73 24.65 18.11
CA LYS A 57 -6.19 25.99 17.78
C LYS A 57 -7.20 25.92 16.65
N ASP A 58 -8.38 26.51 16.85
CA ASP A 58 -9.37 26.68 15.79
C ASP A 58 -8.88 27.76 14.83
N ILE A 59 -8.91 27.46 13.53
CA ILE A 59 -8.37 28.34 12.47
C ILE A 59 -9.45 28.91 11.56
N THR A 60 -10.68 28.40 11.62
CA THR A 60 -11.85 28.92 10.91
C THR A 60 -12.77 29.67 11.86
N ASN A 61 -13.36 30.79 11.39
CA ASN A 61 -14.43 31.48 12.10
C ASN A 61 -15.76 31.14 11.41
N ALA A 62 -16.86 30.98 12.15
CA ALA A 62 -18.12 30.42 11.66
C ALA A 62 -18.74 31.15 10.45
N THR A 63 -18.30 32.38 10.15
CA THR A 63 -18.79 33.23 9.05
C THR A 63 -17.89 33.26 7.81
N GLU A 64 -16.61 32.85 7.90
CA GLU A 64 -15.64 32.93 6.79
C GLU A 64 -14.76 31.68 6.75
N HIS A 65 -14.71 31.01 5.59
CA HIS A 65 -13.84 29.84 5.39
C HIS A 65 -12.37 30.28 5.29
N ASN A 66 -11.60 30.15 6.37
CA ASN A 66 -10.15 30.26 6.34
C ASN A 66 -9.52 28.96 5.83
N ARG A 67 -8.87 29.00 4.66
CA ARG A 67 -8.09 27.86 4.15
C ARG A 67 -6.62 28.12 4.40
N VAL A 68 -6.06 27.50 5.43
CA VAL A 68 -4.61 27.52 5.66
C VAL A 68 -3.95 26.63 4.61
N ASN A 69 -3.01 27.19 3.86
CA ASN A 69 -2.33 26.52 2.74
C ASN A 69 -0.80 26.62 2.81
N ILE A 70 -0.28 27.35 3.80
CA ILE A 70 1.13 27.35 4.16
C ILE A 70 1.24 26.97 5.63
N LEU A 71 2.06 25.96 5.91
CA LEU A 71 2.40 25.50 7.24
C LEU A 71 3.91 25.19 7.26
N VAL A 72 4.71 26.02 7.92
CA VAL A 72 6.18 25.91 7.89
C VAL A 72 6.76 26.02 9.29
N PRO A 73 7.33 24.94 9.84
CA PRO A 73 8.07 25.02 11.09
C PRO A 73 9.42 25.70 10.84
N PHE A 74 9.80 26.61 11.73
CA PHE A 74 11.10 27.27 11.71
C PHE A 74 11.80 27.05 13.06
N ASP A 75 12.27 25.83 13.27
CA ASP A 75 12.86 25.37 14.54
C ASP A 75 14.01 26.25 15.04
N ALA A 76 14.87 26.73 14.13
CA ALA A 76 16.00 27.59 14.50
C ALA A 76 15.58 28.94 15.12
N ASN A 77 14.33 29.37 14.89
CA ASN A 77 13.74 30.56 15.49
C ASN A 77 12.66 30.23 16.53
N SER A 78 12.40 28.95 16.80
CA SER A 78 11.32 28.49 17.69
C SER A 78 9.93 29.00 17.29
N THR A 79 9.67 29.16 15.99
CA THR A 79 8.40 29.69 15.47
C THR A 79 7.74 28.74 14.46
N LEU A 80 6.43 28.80 14.35
CA LEU A 80 5.64 28.12 13.32
C LEU A 80 4.90 29.17 12.48
N ILE A 81 5.10 29.16 11.16
CA ILE A 81 4.42 30.11 10.26
C ILE A 81 3.21 29.43 9.65
N THR A 82 2.04 30.08 9.73
CA THR A 82 0.82 29.66 9.04
C THR A 82 0.29 30.79 8.18
N CYS A 83 -0.15 30.49 6.96
CA CYS A 83 -0.88 31.45 6.12
C CYS A 83 -2.08 30.80 5.48
N GLY A 84 -3.15 31.58 5.33
CA GLY A 84 -4.38 31.17 4.68
C GLY A 84 -5.12 32.31 4.02
N THR A 85 -6.37 32.02 3.63
CA THR A 85 -7.19 32.88 2.78
C THR A 85 -8.13 33.82 3.53
N LEU A 86 -8.18 33.77 4.87
CA LEU A 86 -9.03 34.63 5.68
C LEU A 86 -8.72 36.12 5.42
N LYS A 87 -9.74 36.99 5.34
CA LYS A 87 -9.60 38.44 5.13
C LYS A 87 -8.65 38.82 3.98
N ASP A 88 -8.88 38.27 2.79
CA ASP A 88 -8.03 38.50 1.59
C ASP A 88 -6.54 38.15 1.80
N GLY A 89 -6.26 37.21 2.72
CA GLY A 89 -4.92 36.75 3.06
C GLY A 89 -4.57 37.06 4.51
N TYR A 90 -4.35 36.02 5.30
CA TYR A 90 -3.99 36.13 6.71
C TYR A 90 -2.79 35.24 6.99
N CYS A 91 -1.73 35.82 7.54
CA CYS A 91 -0.54 35.09 7.96
C CYS A 91 -0.25 35.36 9.44
N GLU A 92 0.17 34.32 10.15
CA GLU A 92 0.58 34.40 11.54
C GLU A 92 1.89 33.63 11.78
N VAL A 93 2.65 34.13 12.74
CA VAL A 93 3.82 33.50 13.32
C VAL A 93 3.46 33.09 14.74
N LEU A 94 3.48 31.80 15.01
CA LEU A 94 3.14 31.19 16.28
C LEU A 94 4.39 30.76 17.04
N ASP A 95 4.29 30.67 18.36
CA ASP A 95 5.26 29.93 19.16
C ASP A 95 5.15 28.44 18.84
N ILE A 96 6.27 27.81 18.48
CA ILE A 96 6.27 26.38 18.12
C ILE A 96 5.98 25.46 19.33
N ASN A 97 6.19 25.95 20.55
CA ASN A 97 5.94 25.19 21.78
C ASN A 97 4.51 25.38 22.31
N ASP A 98 3.83 26.47 21.92
CA ASP A 98 2.43 26.71 22.21
C ASP A 98 1.74 27.43 21.04
N ILE A 99 1.13 26.66 20.14
CA ILE A 99 0.44 27.19 18.96
C ILE A 99 -0.72 28.15 19.28
N THR A 100 -1.18 28.23 20.53
CA THR A 100 -2.20 29.21 20.94
C THR A 100 -1.63 30.62 21.10
N ASN A 101 -0.31 30.75 21.21
CA ASN A 101 0.39 32.01 21.33
C ASN A 101 0.81 32.56 19.95
N SER A 102 0.13 33.61 19.49
CA SER A 102 0.49 34.34 18.26
C SER A 102 1.52 35.42 18.58
N ILE A 103 2.70 35.32 17.96
CA ILE A 103 3.83 36.25 18.13
C ILE A 103 3.67 37.45 17.21
N TYR A 104 3.26 37.22 15.97
CA TYR A 104 3.05 38.24 14.95
C TYR A 104 1.95 37.79 13.99
N TYR A 105 1.17 38.72 13.46
CA TYR A 105 0.21 38.42 12.41
C TYR A 105 0.02 39.63 11.50
N GLU A 106 -0.39 39.34 10.27
CA GLU A 106 -0.67 40.35 9.25
C GLU A 106 -1.88 39.91 8.42
N SER A 107 -2.73 40.87 8.04
CA SER A 107 -3.97 40.66 7.29
C SER A 107 -3.92 41.43 5.97
N ASN A 108 -4.75 41.01 5.00
CA ASN A 108 -4.71 41.49 3.61
C ASN A 108 -3.36 41.20 2.93
N ILE A 109 -2.69 40.10 3.32
CA ILE A 109 -1.44 39.65 2.73
C ILE A 109 -1.59 38.22 2.23
N LEU A 110 -1.64 38.07 0.90
CA LEU A 110 -1.87 36.80 0.26
C LEU A 110 -0.54 36.15 -0.16
N ILE A 111 0.09 35.44 0.79
CA ILE A 111 1.32 34.69 0.53
C ILE A 111 1.02 33.37 -0.21
N GLY A 112 -0.01 32.64 0.23
CA GLY A 112 -0.45 31.39 -0.40
C GLY A 112 -1.42 31.58 -1.58
N PRO A 113 -1.94 30.48 -2.15
CA PRO A 113 -3.00 30.52 -3.18
C PRO A 113 -4.36 30.97 -2.61
N ARG A 114 -5.29 31.46 -3.45
CA ARG A 114 -6.69 31.74 -3.03
C ARG A 114 -7.56 30.50 -3.10
N GLN A 115 -7.36 29.66 -4.12
CA GLN A 115 -8.13 28.44 -4.35
C GLN A 115 -7.43 27.19 -3.78
N ASP A 116 -8.04 26.02 -4.00
CA ASP A 116 -7.48 24.70 -3.63
C ASP A 116 -6.36 24.29 -4.62
N GLU A 117 -5.43 25.20 -4.84
CA GLU A 117 -4.25 25.03 -5.68
C GLU A 117 -3.06 24.60 -4.81
N LYS A 118 -2.13 23.84 -5.40
CA LYS A 118 -0.94 23.40 -4.68
C LYS A 118 0.07 24.53 -4.51
N SER A 119 0.71 24.56 -3.35
CA SER A 119 1.82 25.45 -3.05
C SER A 119 2.93 24.75 -2.30
N VAL A 120 4.15 25.24 -2.45
CA VAL A 120 5.32 24.79 -1.72
C VAL A 120 5.90 25.97 -0.99
N ALA A 121 6.17 25.80 0.30
CA ALA A 121 6.81 26.80 1.13
C ALA A 121 7.87 26.17 2.03
N PHE A 122 9.03 26.81 2.15
CA PHE A 122 10.09 26.42 3.08
C PHE A 122 11.00 27.59 3.41
N ILE A 123 11.75 27.48 4.50
CA ILE A 123 12.73 28.48 4.91
C ILE A 123 14.00 28.32 4.08
N THR A 124 14.50 29.42 3.53
CA THR A 124 15.74 29.48 2.75
C THR A 124 16.69 30.59 3.20
N GLY A 125 17.94 30.56 2.74
CA GLY A 125 18.95 31.61 2.95
C GLY A 125 20.16 31.15 3.75
N THR A 126 20.86 32.10 4.37
CA THR A 126 22.04 31.85 5.21
C THR A 126 21.67 31.87 6.68
N SER A 127 22.59 31.47 7.57
CA SER A 127 22.38 31.57 9.02
C SER A 127 22.02 32.99 9.48
N SER A 128 22.55 34.02 8.82
CA SER A 128 22.31 35.43 9.16
C SER A 128 21.06 36.04 8.50
N ARG A 129 20.59 35.49 7.38
CA ARG A 129 19.44 36.01 6.63
C ARG A 129 18.59 34.86 6.12
N ARG A 130 17.46 34.63 6.79
CA ARG A 130 16.47 33.61 6.44
C ARG A 130 15.22 34.25 5.84
N TYR A 131 14.65 33.58 4.85
CA TYR A 131 13.49 34.01 4.11
C TYR A 131 12.50 32.86 3.98
N LEU A 132 11.21 33.17 3.97
CA LEU A 132 10.18 32.22 3.58
C LEU A 132 10.09 32.26 2.05
N LEU A 133 10.50 31.18 1.39
CA LEU A 133 10.36 31.02 -0.05
C LEU A 133 9.04 30.31 -0.34
N VAL A 134 8.27 30.87 -1.27
CA VAL A 134 6.94 30.35 -1.62
C VAL A 134 6.83 30.22 -3.13
N GLY A 135 6.54 29.00 -3.59
CA GLY A 135 6.12 28.70 -4.95
C GLY A 135 4.62 28.47 -4.98
N LYS A 136 3.90 29.25 -5.80
CA LYS A 136 2.46 29.11 -6.01
C LYS A 136 2.07 29.46 -7.44
N LYS A 137 0.88 29.04 -7.85
CA LYS A 137 0.22 29.59 -9.03
C LYS A 137 -0.19 31.03 -8.74
N ASP A 138 0.05 31.94 -9.68
CA ASP A 138 -0.42 33.32 -9.56
C ASP A 138 -1.90 33.40 -9.98
N GLU A 139 -2.74 33.90 -9.08
CA GLU A 139 -4.17 34.10 -9.28
C GLU A 139 -4.57 35.57 -9.14
N ASP A 140 -3.62 36.45 -8.80
CA ASP A 140 -3.87 37.86 -8.49
C ASP A 140 -3.75 38.75 -9.74
N THR A 141 -3.03 38.29 -10.77
CA THR A 141 -2.87 38.97 -12.05
C THR A 141 -4.10 38.82 -12.96
N LYS A 142 -4.42 39.86 -13.73
CA LYS A 142 -5.60 39.84 -14.60
C LYS A 142 -5.31 38.91 -15.79
N PRO A 143 -6.33 38.29 -16.42
CA PRO A 143 -6.13 37.42 -17.58
C PRO A 143 -5.45 38.09 -18.79
N GLN A 144 -5.38 39.42 -18.81
CA GLN A 144 -4.73 40.24 -19.83
C GLN A 144 -3.21 40.43 -19.58
N ASP A 145 -2.73 40.09 -18.39
CA ASP A 145 -1.31 40.19 -18.04
C ASP A 145 -0.51 39.06 -18.71
N THR A 146 0.71 39.41 -19.14
CA THR A 146 1.63 38.51 -19.84
C THR A 146 2.67 37.88 -18.91
N SER A 147 2.63 38.19 -17.61
CA SER A 147 3.63 37.80 -16.62
C SER A 147 3.00 37.59 -15.24
N TYR A 148 3.27 36.43 -14.65
CA TYR A 148 2.66 35.87 -13.44
C TYR A 148 3.74 35.67 -12.36
N SER A 149 3.51 36.11 -11.13
CA SER A 149 4.43 35.94 -10.00
C SER A 149 4.32 34.55 -9.38
N VAL A 150 5.23 33.64 -9.74
CA VAL A 150 5.13 32.22 -9.37
C VAL A 150 6.04 31.80 -8.21
N VAL A 151 7.13 32.52 -7.95
CA VAL A 151 8.00 32.29 -6.78
C VAL A 151 8.34 33.61 -6.12
N SER A 152 8.27 33.67 -4.79
CA SER A 152 8.49 34.88 -3.99
C SER A 152 9.33 34.61 -2.74
N LEU A 153 10.10 35.62 -2.29
CA LEU A 153 10.91 35.58 -1.07
C LEU A 153 10.42 36.61 -0.05
N TRP A 154 9.93 36.10 1.07
CA TRP A 154 9.35 36.88 2.16
C TRP A 154 10.29 36.93 3.36
N ASN A 155 10.30 38.05 4.08
CA ASN A 155 11.06 38.17 5.33
C ASN A 155 10.46 37.30 6.43
N THR A 156 11.32 36.83 7.34
CA THR A 156 10.94 36.03 8.52
C THR A 156 11.22 36.75 9.84
N LEU A 157 12.00 37.84 9.81
CA LEU A 157 12.43 38.57 11.00
C LEU A 157 12.12 40.06 10.89
N GLN A 158 11.75 40.67 12.02
CA GLN A 158 11.41 42.10 12.09
C GLN A 158 12.62 43.01 11.81
N SER A 159 13.84 42.53 12.06
CA SER A 159 15.07 43.26 11.78
C SER A 159 15.41 43.37 10.29
N GLN A 160 14.76 42.59 9.43
CA GLN A 160 14.93 42.67 7.99
C GLN A 160 14.19 43.89 7.43
N TYR A 161 14.74 44.48 6.36
CA TYR A 161 14.14 45.67 5.73
C TYR A 161 12.69 45.40 5.30
N GLY A 162 11.76 46.22 5.81
CA GLY A 162 10.31 46.07 5.60
C GLY A 162 9.59 45.20 6.64
N GLY A 163 10.28 44.62 7.63
CA GLY A 163 9.66 43.80 8.67
C GLY A 163 9.33 42.37 8.23
N ILE A 164 8.67 41.61 9.10
CA ILE A 164 8.17 40.25 8.81
C ILE A 164 7.19 40.30 7.63
N PHE A 165 7.18 39.26 6.80
CA PHE A 165 6.33 39.17 5.59
C PHE A 165 6.45 40.32 4.58
N SER A 166 7.53 41.11 4.62
CA SER A 166 7.84 41.99 3.49
C SER A 166 8.47 41.20 2.34
N ILE A 167 7.99 41.43 1.12
CA ILE A 167 8.57 40.94 -0.15
C ILE A 167 9.67 41.85 -0.70
N ILE A 168 9.69 43.11 -0.27
CA ILE A 168 10.55 44.17 -0.81
C ILE A 168 12.02 43.79 -0.66
N ALA A 169 12.80 43.99 -1.73
CA ALA A 169 14.26 43.95 -1.71
C ALA A 169 14.83 45.34 -2.08
N GLU A 170 16.14 45.56 -1.88
CA GLU A 170 16.83 46.81 -2.24
C GLU A 170 16.62 47.14 -3.74
N GLY A 171 15.61 47.98 -4.05
CA GLY A 171 15.30 48.52 -5.37
C GLY A 171 14.19 47.82 -6.20
N SER A 172 13.67 46.66 -5.80
CA SER A 172 12.48 46.00 -6.40
C SER A 172 12.00 44.81 -5.56
N ASP A 173 10.89 44.19 -5.94
CA ASP A 173 10.45 42.91 -5.36
C ASP A 173 11.39 41.76 -5.76
N ALA A 174 11.43 40.69 -4.95
CA ALA A 174 12.23 39.50 -5.20
C ALA A 174 11.36 38.34 -5.67
N ILE A 175 11.06 38.31 -6.98
CA ILE A 175 10.09 37.42 -7.59
C ILE A 175 10.65 36.73 -8.83
N ILE A 176 10.29 35.46 -9.03
CA ILE A 176 10.40 34.76 -10.32
C ILE A 176 9.05 34.88 -11.03
N GLN A 177 9.10 35.36 -12.26
CA GLN A 177 7.96 35.52 -13.13
C GLN A 177 7.83 34.33 -14.08
N SER A 178 6.59 33.95 -14.39
CA SER A 178 6.24 33.02 -15.46
C SER A 178 5.41 33.71 -16.54
N THR A 179 5.56 33.33 -17.80
CA THR A 179 4.63 33.67 -18.89
C THR A 179 3.59 32.56 -19.10
N VAL A 180 3.63 31.50 -18.30
CA VAL A 180 2.74 30.35 -18.35
C VAL A 180 1.83 30.37 -17.12
N THR A 181 0.53 30.23 -17.32
CA THR A 181 -0.48 30.26 -16.25
C THR A 181 -0.66 28.90 -15.55
N ASP A 182 -0.51 27.81 -16.30
CA ASP A 182 -0.68 26.45 -15.79
C ASP A 182 0.63 25.99 -15.13
N VAL A 183 0.76 26.28 -13.84
CA VAL A 183 1.91 25.95 -12.99
C VAL A 183 1.42 25.34 -11.69
N GLU A 184 1.93 24.16 -11.35
CA GLU A 184 1.60 23.43 -10.13
C GLU A 184 2.89 23.04 -9.42
N PHE A 185 3.18 23.65 -8.28
CA PHE A 185 4.34 23.28 -7.46
C PHE A 185 4.05 22.00 -6.69
N VAL A 186 4.99 21.06 -6.73
CA VAL A 186 4.84 19.72 -6.15
C VAL A 186 5.70 19.57 -4.90
N ASP A 187 6.95 20.01 -4.96
CA ASP A 187 7.90 19.89 -3.86
C ASP A 187 9.00 20.96 -3.93
N GLY A 188 9.74 21.11 -2.84
CA GLY A 188 10.90 21.98 -2.76
C GLY A 188 11.60 21.88 -1.42
N PHE A 189 12.90 22.10 -1.45
CA PHE A 189 13.74 21.99 -0.27
C PHE A 189 14.96 22.91 -0.35
N GLN A 190 15.54 23.20 0.82
CA GLN A 190 16.83 23.86 0.94
C GLN A 190 17.92 22.84 1.30
N ARG A 191 18.99 22.78 0.52
CA ARG A 191 20.26 22.17 0.93
C ARG A 191 21.02 23.18 1.80
N VAL A 192 21.58 22.72 2.93
CA VAL A 192 22.24 23.63 3.89
C VAL A 192 23.68 23.96 3.52
N SER A 193 24.43 23.01 2.94
CA SER A 193 25.84 23.19 2.61
C SER A 193 26.21 22.57 1.24
N PRO A 194 26.54 23.39 0.22
CA PRO A 194 26.28 24.84 0.16
C PRO A 194 24.78 25.16 0.26
N SER A 195 24.46 26.41 0.61
CA SER A 195 23.08 26.86 0.75
C SER A 195 22.44 27.04 -0.63
N GLU A 196 21.53 26.14 -1.00
CA GLU A 196 20.91 26.02 -2.32
C GLU A 196 19.41 25.70 -2.17
N SER A 197 18.56 26.31 -2.99
CA SER A 197 17.12 26.04 -2.99
C SER A 197 16.70 25.37 -4.28
N TYR A 198 15.84 24.37 -4.15
CA TYR A 198 15.25 23.63 -5.26
C TYR A 198 13.72 23.71 -5.18
N LEU A 199 13.07 23.90 -6.33
CA LEU A 199 11.62 23.82 -6.50
C LEU A 199 11.31 22.91 -7.69
N PHE A 200 10.29 22.07 -7.55
CA PHE A 200 9.82 21.16 -8.58
C PHE A 200 8.37 21.47 -8.92
N LEU A 201 8.06 21.58 -10.20
CA LEU A 201 6.73 21.95 -10.67
C LEU A 201 6.33 21.21 -11.94
N ASN A 202 5.03 21.03 -12.09
CA ASN A 202 4.39 20.68 -13.35
C ASN A 202 3.99 21.98 -14.07
N THR A 203 4.11 21.99 -15.39
CA THR A 203 3.58 23.07 -16.22
C THR A 203 3.06 22.55 -17.55
N LYS A 204 2.18 23.31 -18.20
CA LYS A 204 1.63 22.98 -19.51
C LYS A 204 1.93 24.07 -20.53
N THR A 205 2.73 23.74 -21.54
CA THR A 205 3.08 24.62 -22.66
C THR A 205 2.70 23.96 -23.97
N ASP A 206 1.99 24.66 -24.86
CA ASP A 206 1.68 24.18 -26.22
C ASP A 206 1.02 22.78 -26.25
N SER A 207 0.13 22.51 -25.28
CA SER A 207 -0.55 21.22 -25.04
C SER A 207 0.29 20.08 -24.46
N GLU A 208 1.59 20.28 -24.24
CA GLU A 208 2.47 19.30 -23.59
C GLU A 208 2.64 19.61 -22.10
N ARG A 209 2.46 18.59 -21.24
CA ARG A 209 2.83 18.69 -19.82
C ARG A 209 4.32 18.44 -19.66
N LYS A 210 4.99 19.26 -18.85
CA LYS A 210 6.42 19.18 -18.57
C LYS A 210 6.66 19.30 -17.07
N VAL A 211 7.70 18.62 -16.60
CA VAL A 211 8.21 18.75 -15.24
C VAL A 211 9.47 19.60 -15.29
N LEU A 212 9.57 20.60 -14.41
CA LEU A 212 10.72 21.49 -14.32
C LEU A 212 11.32 21.45 -12.92
N VAL A 213 12.64 21.64 -12.86
CA VAL A 213 13.36 22.00 -11.62
C VAL A 213 13.86 23.43 -11.74
N LEU A 214 13.61 24.22 -10.70
CA LEU A 214 14.19 25.55 -10.50
C LEU A 214 15.22 25.47 -9.38
N TRP A 215 16.40 26.02 -9.62
CA TRP A 215 17.50 26.09 -8.65
C TRP A 215 17.91 27.53 -8.39
N MET A 216 18.20 27.85 -7.13
CA MET A 216 18.70 29.17 -6.72
C MET A 216 19.83 29.03 -5.69
N ASN A 217 20.90 29.81 -5.88
CA ASN A 217 22.00 29.94 -4.93
C ASN A 217 21.59 30.79 -3.73
N SER A 218 21.21 30.11 -2.65
CA SER A 218 20.72 30.73 -1.41
C SER A 218 21.86 31.24 -0.52
N SER A 219 23.10 30.86 -0.84
CA SER A 219 24.32 31.34 -0.17
C SER A 219 24.60 32.83 -0.43
N LYS A 220 23.97 33.42 -1.45
CA LYS A 220 24.10 34.86 -1.77
C LYS A 220 23.53 35.79 -0.69
N GLY A 221 22.66 35.30 0.19
CA GLY A 221 22.18 36.02 1.38
C GLY A 221 21.23 37.21 1.13
N LYS A 222 21.34 37.94 0.02
CA LYS A 222 20.37 38.99 -0.38
C LYS A 222 19.30 38.42 -1.30
N LYS A 223 18.02 38.70 -1.04
CA LYS A 223 16.88 38.22 -1.86
C LYS A 223 17.09 38.39 -3.37
N ARG A 224 17.49 39.59 -3.81
CA ARG A 224 17.69 39.91 -5.23
C ARG A 224 18.77 39.05 -5.89
N GLU A 225 19.87 38.79 -5.17
CA GLU A 225 20.96 37.96 -5.69
C GLU A 225 20.57 36.48 -5.74
N ILE A 226 19.75 36.03 -4.78
CA ILE A 226 19.20 34.67 -4.77
C ILE A 226 18.30 34.47 -5.99
N ILE A 227 17.32 35.36 -6.25
CA ILE A 227 16.43 35.23 -7.42
C ILE A 227 17.19 35.35 -8.74
N LYS A 228 18.14 36.27 -8.86
CA LYS A 228 18.97 36.42 -10.08
C LYS A 228 19.88 35.22 -10.36
N SER A 229 20.12 34.36 -9.37
CA SER A 229 20.89 33.14 -9.56
C SER A 229 20.08 31.98 -10.15
N LEU A 230 18.81 32.21 -10.48
CA LEU A 230 17.90 31.22 -11.05
C LEU A 230 18.57 30.43 -12.19
N GLN A 231 18.58 29.12 -12.04
CA GLN A 231 18.84 28.15 -13.09
C GLN A 231 17.64 27.21 -13.18
N ALA A 232 17.39 26.66 -14.36
CA ALA A 232 16.29 25.74 -14.54
C ALA A 232 16.62 24.68 -15.59
N ALA A 233 16.03 23.51 -15.43
CA ALA A 233 16.13 22.41 -16.39
C ALA A 233 14.79 21.66 -16.50
N ARG A 234 14.56 21.04 -17.65
CA ARG A 234 13.44 20.10 -17.85
C ARG A 234 13.80 18.75 -17.25
N ILE A 235 12.87 18.11 -16.55
CA ILE A 235 13.02 16.73 -16.07
C ILE A 235 12.19 15.80 -16.95
N ARG A 236 12.83 14.75 -17.47
CA ARG A 236 12.16 13.74 -18.28
C ARG A 236 12.02 12.42 -17.54
N CYS A 237 10.81 11.88 -17.51
CA CYS A 237 10.53 10.48 -17.20
C CYS A 237 9.44 9.97 -18.15
N CYS A 238 9.47 8.73 -18.63
CA CYS A 238 10.56 7.76 -18.65
C CYS A 238 10.66 7.21 -20.08
N SER A 239 11.78 6.61 -20.47
CA SER A 239 12.02 6.22 -21.88
C SER A 239 11.06 5.14 -22.39
N ASP A 240 10.52 4.31 -21.49
CA ASP A 240 9.56 3.26 -21.78
C ASP A 240 8.16 3.80 -22.10
N LYS A 241 7.72 4.81 -21.34
CA LYS A 241 6.39 5.39 -21.44
C LYS A 241 6.38 6.82 -20.89
N ALA A 242 5.66 7.69 -21.60
CA ALA A 242 5.49 9.08 -21.19
C ALA A 242 4.72 9.17 -19.85
N ARG A 243 5.38 9.73 -18.84
CA ARG A 243 4.81 10.04 -17.51
C ARG A 243 5.11 11.50 -17.17
N PRO A 244 4.36 12.46 -17.76
CA PRO A 244 4.74 13.88 -17.78
C PRO A 244 4.30 14.66 -16.53
N VAL A 245 3.84 13.99 -15.48
CA VAL A 245 3.32 14.62 -14.25
C VAL A 245 4.13 14.12 -13.06
N LEU A 246 4.77 15.03 -12.34
CA LEU A 246 5.38 14.77 -11.04
C LEU A 246 4.28 14.78 -9.97
N VAL A 247 4.23 13.74 -9.14
CA VAL A 247 3.22 13.55 -8.10
C VAL A 247 3.79 13.81 -6.71
N ALA A 248 5.00 13.32 -6.46
CA ALA A 248 5.74 13.48 -5.21
C ALA A 248 7.25 13.37 -5.47
N SER A 249 8.05 13.87 -4.54
CA SER A 249 9.49 13.68 -4.58
C SER A 249 10.15 13.71 -3.22
N THR A 250 11.41 13.30 -3.18
CA THR A 250 12.26 13.39 -2.00
C THR A 250 13.71 13.60 -2.41
N VAL A 251 14.44 14.38 -1.61
CA VAL A 251 15.90 14.46 -1.70
C VAL A 251 16.53 13.28 -0.97
N ILE A 252 17.64 12.77 -1.51
CA ILE A 252 18.46 11.72 -0.91
C ILE A 252 19.83 12.31 -0.61
N SER A 253 20.16 12.44 0.67
CA SER A 253 21.46 12.94 1.13
C SER A 253 22.60 12.08 0.54
N SER A 254 23.53 12.72 -0.16
CA SER A 254 24.73 12.07 -0.71
C SER A 254 25.98 12.90 -0.38
N VAL A 255 27.11 12.22 -0.20
CA VAL A 255 28.37 12.85 0.23
C VAL A 255 28.95 13.76 -0.87
N ASN A 256 28.85 13.32 -2.13
CA ASN A 256 29.50 13.97 -3.28
C ASN A 256 28.52 14.67 -4.24
N GLY A 257 27.23 14.74 -3.91
CA GLY A 257 26.20 15.30 -4.78
C GLY A 257 24.82 15.37 -4.14
N VAL A 258 23.82 15.71 -4.94
CA VAL A 258 22.41 15.77 -4.55
C VAL A 258 21.64 14.78 -5.42
N ILE A 259 21.35 13.61 -4.86
CA ILE A 259 20.47 12.65 -5.52
C ILE A 259 19.03 13.02 -5.17
N TRP A 260 18.15 12.95 -6.15
CA TRP A 260 16.73 13.23 -5.99
C TRP A 260 15.90 12.12 -6.60
N ALA A 261 14.79 11.78 -5.94
CA ALA A 261 13.86 10.77 -6.41
C ALA A 261 12.50 11.43 -6.70
N GLY A 262 11.96 11.18 -7.90
CA GLY A 262 10.65 11.68 -8.32
C GLY A 262 9.70 10.55 -8.67
N VAL A 263 8.45 10.68 -8.21
CA VAL A 263 7.33 9.81 -8.61
C VAL A 263 6.59 10.49 -9.76
N PHE A 264 6.60 9.86 -10.93
CA PHE A 264 5.95 10.36 -12.14
C PHE A 264 4.76 9.51 -12.50
N SER A 265 3.70 10.12 -13.03
CA SER A 265 2.47 9.44 -13.43
C SER A 265 2.08 9.72 -14.88
N ALA A 266 1.51 8.70 -15.52
CA ALA A 266 0.87 8.78 -16.83
C ALA A 266 -0.57 9.32 -16.70
N GLN A 267 -1.11 9.85 -17.80
CA GLN A 267 -2.50 10.34 -17.83
C GLN A 267 -3.54 9.21 -17.71
N ASN A 268 -3.25 8.02 -18.24
CA ASN A 268 -4.16 6.89 -18.15
C ASN A 268 -4.01 6.20 -16.77
N GLN A 269 -4.98 6.44 -15.89
CA GLN A 269 -4.98 5.90 -14.52
C GLN A 269 -5.32 4.41 -14.43
N GLN A 270 -5.90 3.80 -15.47
CA GLN A 270 -6.28 2.38 -15.47
C GLN A 270 -5.10 1.43 -15.72
N ASP A 271 -3.92 1.96 -16.07
CA ASP A 271 -2.72 1.16 -16.29
C ASP A 271 -2.08 0.71 -14.96
N PRO A 272 -1.81 -0.58 -14.74
CA PRO A 272 -1.14 -1.08 -13.54
C PRO A 272 0.29 -0.53 -13.35
N GLU A 273 0.95 -0.04 -14.40
CA GLU A 273 2.26 0.64 -14.34
C GLU A 273 2.13 2.14 -14.71
N ASN A 274 1.02 2.76 -14.32
CA ASN A 274 0.76 4.18 -14.58
C ASN A 274 1.83 5.10 -13.96
N SER A 275 2.48 4.68 -12.87
CA SER A 275 3.45 5.50 -12.15
C SER A 275 4.84 4.85 -12.15
N ALA A 276 5.89 5.68 -12.14
CA ALA A 276 7.28 5.25 -12.07
C ALA A 276 8.07 6.13 -11.10
N LEU A 277 8.95 5.51 -10.33
CA LEU A 277 9.90 6.16 -9.43
C LEU A 277 11.28 6.15 -10.09
N ALA A 278 11.86 7.33 -10.26
CA ALA A 278 13.14 7.50 -10.94
C ALA A 278 14.10 8.38 -10.12
N LEU A 279 15.39 8.06 -10.21
CA LEU A 279 16.48 8.77 -9.55
C LEU A 279 17.20 9.71 -10.51
N TYR A 280 17.64 10.87 -10.00
CA TYR A 280 18.34 11.90 -10.77
C TYR A 280 19.51 12.46 -9.95
N ASP A 281 20.57 12.88 -10.64
CA ASP A 281 21.58 13.77 -10.07
C ASP A 281 21.20 15.22 -10.39
N ILE A 282 20.88 15.99 -9.34
CA ILE A 282 20.49 17.41 -9.45
C ILE A 282 21.57 18.34 -8.88
N SER A 283 22.80 17.86 -8.72
CA SER A 283 23.92 18.65 -8.20
C SER A 283 24.27 19.84 -9.09
N ASN A 284 24.05 19.72 -10.40
CA ASN A 284 24.49 20.68 -11.40
C ASN A 284 23.34 21.14 -12.32
N VAL A 285 22.22 21.57 -11.72
CA VAL A 285 21.14 22.21 -12.49
C VAL A 285 21.66 23.51 -13.12
N LYS A 286 21.69 23.55 -14.45
CA LYS A 286 22.13 24.70 -15.24
C LYS A 286 21.13 24.92 -16.37
N GLY A 287 21.04 26.15 -16.84
CA GLY A 287 20.23 26.49 -18.01
C GLY A 287 19.03 27.38 -17.68
N ARG A 288 18.20 27.58 -18.70
CA ARG A 288 17.00 28.41 -18.69
C ARG A 288 15.88 27.66 -19.39
N VAL A 289 14.67 27.78 -18.86
CA VAL A 289 13.47 27.18 -19.42
C VAL A 289 12.55 28.27 -19.93
N LYS A 290 11.90 28.03 -21.07
CA LYS A 290 11.01 29.01 -21.71
C LYS A 290 9.91 29.43 -20.73
N GLY A 291 9.71 30.73 -20.63
CA GLY A 291 8.63 31.33 -19.85
C GLY A 291 8.96 31.63 -18.39
N PHE A 292 10.10 31.23 -17.83
CA PHE A 292 10.45 31.53 -16.43
C PHE A 292 11.69 32.43 -16.33
N CYS A 293 11.60 33.54 -15.60
CA CYS A 293 12.76 34.41 -15.39
C CYS A 293 12.66 35.29 -14.14
N ALA A 294 13.80 35.82 -13.68
CA ALA A 294 13.84 36.77 -12.57
C ALA A 294 13.19 38.11 -12.98
N ILE A 295 12.51 38.77 -12.03
CA ILE A 295 11.90 40.07 -12.29
C ILE A 295 12.91 41.09 -12.84
N GLY A 296 12.55 41.71 -13.96
CA GLY A 296 13.39 42.68 -14.68
C GLY A 296 14.31 42.08 -15.75
N GLU A 297 14.42 40.76 -15.87
CA GLU A 297 15.05 40.11 -17.02
C GLU A 297 14.01 39.97 -18.14
N LYS A 298 14.18 40.62 -19.29
CA LYS A 298 13.29 40.45 -20.45
C LYS A 298 14.10 40.21 -21.72
N PRO A 299 13.67 39.29 -22.61
CA PRO A 299 12.46 38.45 -22.51
C PRO A 299 12.65 37.19 -21.62
N CYS A 300 11.57 36.74 -20.94
CA CYS A 300 11.50 35.41 -20.30
C CYS A 300 11.37 34.29 -21.38
N GLY A 301 12.27 34.24 -22.37
CA GLY A 301 12.05 33.47 -23.61
C GLY A 301 13.26 32.77 -24.21
N SER A 302 14.42 32.80 -23.56
CA SER A 302 15.59 32.02 -24.00
C SER A 302 15.55 30.64 -23.37
N GLU A 303 15.25 29.61 -24.15
CA GLU A 303 15.37 28.22 -23.74
C GLU A 303 16.79 27.73 -24.02
N SER A 304 17.44 27.14 -23.02
CA SER A 304 18.62 26.30 -23.26
C SER A 304 18.16 24.85 -23.32
N ASP A 305 18.75 24.05 -24.20
CA ASP A 305 18.41 22.64 -24.40
C ASP A 305 18.97 21.77 -23.25
N THR A 306 18.56 22.06 -22.01
CA THR A 306 19.06 21.40 -20.79
C THR A 306 17.97 20.54 -20.19
N GLU A 307 18.11 19.24 -20.42
CA GLU A 307 17.18 18.21 -19.97
C GLU A 307 17.91 17.23 -19.03
N LEU A 308 17.31 16.93 -17.89
CA LEU A 308 17.76 15.94 -16.94
C LEU A 308 17.14 14.58 -17.26
N GLN A 309 18.00 13.61 -17.56
CA GLN A 309 17.63 12.22 -17.73
C GLN A 309 17.75 11.47 -16.40
N PRO A 310 16.94 10.43 -16.17
CA PRO A 310 17.04 9.63 -14.97
C PRO A 310 18.35 8.84 -14.96
N LEU A 311 19.00 8.77 -13.80
CA LEU A 311 20.08 7.82 -13.53
C LEU A 311 19.58 6.38 -13.62
N SER A 312 18.38 6.13 -13.07
CA SER A 312 17.71 4.84 -13.10
C SER A 312 16.22 5.00 -12.83
N VAL A 313 15.40 4.17 -13.48
CA VAL A 313 13.98 3.98 -13.14
C VAL A 313 13.90 2.73 -12.28
N VAL A 314 13.71 2.92 -10.97
CA VAL A 314 13.95 1.89 -9.96
C VAL A 314 12.69 1.12 -9.57
N PHE A 315 11.51 1.68 -9.83
CA PHE A 315 10.26 1.05 -9.45
C PHE A 315 9.11 1.53 -10.33
N LYS A 316 8.22 0.61 -10.72
CA LYS A 316 6.98 0.91 -11.44
C LYS A 316 5.85 0.23 -10.69
N TYR A 317 4.80 1.00 -10.44
CA TYR A 317 3.67 0.51 -9.67
C TYR A 317 2.47 1.40 -9.93
N SER A 318 1.27 0.86 -9.72
CA SER A 318 0.04 1.64 -9.85
C SER A 318 -0.03 2.65 -8.71
N SER A 319 -0.49 3.87 -9.01
CA SER A 319 -1.07 4.73 -7.99
C SER A 319 -0.11 5.18 -6.88
N MET A 320 1.18 5.32 -7.17
CA MET A 320 2.14 5.92 -6.23
C MET A 320 1.78 7.40 -5.98
N SER A 321 1.66 7.79 -4.72
CA SER A 321 1.22 9.13 -4.31
C SER A 321 2.25 9.89 -3.47
N ALA A 322 3.18 9.20 -2.81
CA ALA A 322 4.16 9.79 -1.89
C ALA A 322 5.50 9.07 -1.99
N VAL A 323 6.59 9.76 -1.68
CA VAL A 323 7.91 9.12 -1.54
C VAL A 323 8.73 9.80 -0.43
N ALA A 324 9.45 8.99 0.33
CA ALA A 324 10.48 9.42 1.28
C ALA A 324 11.69 8.51 1.13
N ALA A 325 12.86 8.95 1.55
CA ALA A 325 14.08 8.17 1.39
C ALA A 325 15.06 8.36 2.55
N VAL A 326 15.81 7.31 2.84
CA VAL A 326 16.96 7.34 3.75
C VAL A 326 18.15 6.66 3.08
N ARG A 327 19.36 7.14 3.39
CA ARG A 327 20.61 6.54 2.94
C ARG A 327 21.29 5.82 4.10
N SER A 328 21.67 4.56 3.89
CA SER A 328 22.45 3.76 4.85
C SER A 328 23.73 3.27 4.17
N GLY A 329 24.83 4.00 4.36
CA GLY A 329 26.08 3.75 3.64
C GLY A 329 25.94 3.94 2.12
N SER A 330 26.19 2.88 1.34
CA SER A 330 25.97 2.87 -0.12
C SER A 330 24.51 2.59 -0.51
N TRP A 331 23.71 2.04 0.41
CA TRP A 331 22.33 1.66 0.16
C TRP A 331 21.39 2.87 0.22
N ILE A 332 20.38 2.86 -0.65
CA ILE A 332 19.25 3.78 -0.60
C ILE A 332 18.00 2.97 -0.25
N VAL A 333 17.26 3.44 0.75
CA VAL A 333 15.98 2.84 1.14
C VAL A 333 14.88 3.84 0.86
N LEU A 334 13.97 3.47 -0.02
CA LEU A 334 12.83 4.25 -0.46
C LEU A 334 11.57 3.77 0.25
N PHE A 335 10.74 4.71 0.68
CA PHE A 335 9.41 4.47 1.22
C PHE A 335 8.41 5.13 0.30
N ILE A 336 7.47 4.36 -0.22
CA ILE A 336 6.50 4.77 -1.22
C ILE A 336 5.10 4.66 -0.62
N GLY A 337 4.40 5.79 -0.57
CA GLY A 337 2.98 5.83 -0.25
C GLY A 337 2.15 5.70 -1.52
N THR A 338 0.99 5.06 -1.44
CA THR A 338 0.08 4.85 -2.57
C THR A 338 -1.31 5.43 -2.32
N SER A 339 -2.03 5.72 -3.38
CA SER A 339 -3.40 6.25 -3.27
C SER A 339 -4.44 5.20 -2.82
N ASP A 340 -4.09 3.91 -2.82
CA ASP A 340 -4.88 2.83 -2.22
C ASP A 340 -4.48 2.51 -0.75
N GLY A 341 -3.57 3.33 -0.19
CA GLY A 341 -3.25 3.35 1.23
C GLY A 341 -2.26 2.30 1.69
N GLN A 342 -1.24 2.04 0.88
CA GLN A 342 -0.10 1.20 1.22
C GLN A 342 1.15 2.05 1.47
N LEU A 343 2.01 1.57 2.37
CA LEU A 343 3.37 2.05 2.56
C LEU A 343 4.33 0.92 2.19
N ILE A 344 5.04 1.10 1.09
CA ILE A 344 5.97 0.12 0.51
C ILE A 344 7.40 0.57 0.82
N LYS A 345 8.24 -0.35 1.25
CA LYS A 345 9.69 -0.19 1.42
C LYS A 345 10.41 -0.85 0.24
N LEU A 346 11.35 -0.16 -0.37
CA LEU A 346 12.20 -0.67 -1.45
C LEU A 346 13.67 -0.34 -1.17
N VAL A 347 14.52 -1.35 -1.23
CA VAL A 347 15.97 -1.22 -1.04
C VAL A 347 16.65 -1.15 -2.40
N LEU A 348 17.60 -0.24 -2.56
CA LEU A 348 18.45 -0.12 -3.74
C LEU A 348 19.92 -0.30 -3.36
N ASP A 349 20.63 -1.12 -4.13
CA ASP A 349 22.09 -1.28 -4.01
C ASP A 349 22.87 -0.06 -4.54
N GLU A 350 24.20 -0.13 -4.48
CA GLU A 350 25.11 0.94 -4.97
C GLU A 350 24.90 1.28 -6.46
N LYS A 351 24.42 0.32 -7.27
CA LYS A 351 24.15 0.48 -8.71
C LYS A 351 22.69 0.90 -8.98
N PHE A 352 21.93 1.22 -7.94
CA PHE A 352 20.49 1.50 -8.00
C PHE A 352 19.64 0.33 -8.49
N THR A 353 20.13 -0.91 -8.31
CA THR A 353 19.36 -2.11 -8.59
C THR A 353 18.32 -2.29 -7.48
N PRO A 354 17.03 -2.40 -7.80
CA PRO A 354 16.00 -2.61 -6.80
C PRO A 354 16.02 -4.03 -6.25
N GLY A 355 15.94 -4.14 -4.92
CA GLY A 355 15.66 -5.38 -4.20
C GLY A 355 14.17 -5.69 -4.17
N CYS A 356 13.79 -6.62 -3.29
CA CYS A 356 12.39 -7.01 -3.15
C CYS A 356 11.57 -5.94 -2.41
N PRO A 357 10.44 -5.44 -2.98
CA PRO A 357 9.55 -4.55 -2.26
C PRO A 357 8.93 -5.23 -1.03
N THR A 358 8.73 -4.48 0.05
CA THR A 358 8.07 -4.96 1.27
C THR A 358 6.96 -4.00 1.68
N VAL A 359 5.74 -4.49 1.91
CA VAL A 359 4.66 -3.64 2.44
C VAL A 359 4.77 -3.55 3.95
N LEU A 360 5.06 -2.35 4.46
CA LEU A 360 5.16 -2.06 5.89
C LEU A 360 3.80 -1.78 6.51
N PHE A 361 2.91 -1.16 5.74
CA PHE A 361 1.56 -0.83 6.18
C PHE A 361 0.58 -0.89 5.00
N LYS A 362 -0.65 -1.28 5.30
CA LYS A 362 -1.78 -1.29 4.38
C LYS A 362 -3.03 -0.89 5.16
N SER A 363 -3.75 0.12 4.67
CA SER A 363 -5.04 0.52 5.24
C SER A 363 -6.12 -0.53 4.99
N ASP A 364 -7.10 -0.60 5.88
CA ASP A 364 -8.25 -1.49 5.70
C ASP A 364 -9.27 -0.93 4.70
N ASP A 365 -9.28 0.38 4.41
CA ASP A 365 -10.37 1.09 3.73
C ASP A 365 -9.93 2.11 2.62
N GLU A 366 -9.02 1.71 1.72
CA GLU A 366 -8.52 2.49 0.54
C GLU A 366 -8.21 3.97 0.81
N ARG A 367 -7.64 4.30 1.97
CA ARG A 367 -7.28 5.69 2.27
C ARG A 367 -5.96 6.04 1.62
N ALA A 368 -5.97 6.95 0.66
CA ALA A 368 -4.75 7.47 0.04
C ALA A 368 -3.75 8.01 1.06
N VAL A 369 -2.47 7.65 0.89
CA VAL A 369 -1.37 8.28 1.62
C VAL A 369 -1.13 9.68 1.03
N LEU A 370 -1.12 10.70 1.90
CA LEU A 370 -0.79 12.07 1.49
C LEU A 370 0.61 12.13 0.89
N PRO A 371 0.87 12.99 -0.12
CA PRO A 371 2.16 13.04 -0.82
C PRO A 371 3.40 13.28 0.04
N ARG A 372 3.22 13.84 1.24
CA ARG A 372 4.30 14.09 2.19
C ARG A 372 4.32 13.03 3.29
N MET A 373 5.52 12.49 3.54
CA MET A 373 5.81 11.58 4.64
C MET A 373 7.06 12.07 5.33
N HIS A 374 7.08 12.03 6.66
CA HIS A 374 8.16 12.60 7.46
C HIS A 374 8.74 11.54 8.38
N PHE A 375 10.05 11.36 8.38
CA PHE A 375 10.71 10.54 9.40
C PHE A 375 10.56 11.19 10.76
N ASP A 376 10.51 10.36 11.79
CA ASP A 376 10.61 10.82 13.16
C ASP A 376 12.05 11.31 13.43
N PRO A 377 12.23 12.59 13.80
CA PRO A 377 13.56 13.17 13.96
C PRO A 377 14.26 12.74 15.25
N VAL A 378 13.53 12.15 16.19
CA VAL A 378 14.07 11.64 17.46
C VAL A 378 14.30 10.14 17.37
N ASP A 379 13.38 9.42 16.74
CA ASP A 379 13.44 7.99 16.55
C ASP A 379 13.35 7.63 15.07
N PHE A 380 14.50 7.72 14.39
CA PHE A 380 14.65 7.51 12.94
C PHE A 380 14.19 6.12 12.43
N LYS A 381 13.74 5.23 13.32
CA LYS A 381 13.11 3.94 13.00
C LYS A 381 11.63 4.08 12.65
N HIS A 382 11.06 5.27 12.73
CA HIS A 382 9.65 5.52 12.43
C HIS A 382 9.47 6.58 11.34
N ILE A 383 8.38 6.44 10.59
CA ILE A 383 7.89 7.41 9.62
C ILE A 383 6.43 7.75 9.91
N TYR A 384 6.10 9.03 9.85
CA TYR A 384 4.73 9.50 9.90
C TYR A 384 4.13 9.50 8.50
N ILE A 385 2.98 8.85 8.39
CA ILE A 385 2.12 8.93 7.22
C ILE A 385 0.79 9.55 7.64
N ALA A 386 0.25 10.41 6.77
CA ALA A 386 -1.12 10.87 6.89
C ALA A 386 -1.99 10.19 5.83
N LEU A 387 -3.15 9.73 6.27
CA LEU A 387 -4.25 9.23 5.47
C LEU A 387 -5.39 10.25 5.59
N ARG A 388 -6.53 10.00 4.94
CA ARG A 388 -7.70 10.92 4.91
C ARG A 388 -8.01 11.64 6.24
N LYS A 389 -8.16 10.90 7.34
CA LYS A 389 -8.49 11.43 8.69
C LYS A 389 -7.62 10.82 9.79
N GLN A 390 -6.47 10.25 9.44
CA GLN A 390 -5.63 9.54 10.39
C GLN A 390 -4.16 9.86 10.15
N VAL A 391 -3.44 10.23 11.20
CA VAL A 391 -1.98 10.21 11.20
C VAL A 391 -1.52 8.92 11.86
N ARG A 392 -0.51 8.27 11.28
CA ARG A 392 0.06 7.02 11.78
C ARG A 392 1.58 7.11 11.82
N ARG A 393 2.16 6.65 12.92
CA ARG A 393 3.60 6.47 13.12
C ARG A 393 3.93 5.01 12.82
N VAL A 394 4.58 4.75 11.69
CA VAL A 394 4.86 3.39 11.20
C VAL A 394 6.34 3.07 11.39
N SER A 395 6.65 1.91 11.96
CA SER A 395 8.03 1.44 12.03
C SER A 395 8.55 1.06 10.64
N VAL A 396 9.69 1.64 10.28
CA VAL A 396 10.41 1.37 9.02
C VAL A 396 11.50 0.29 9.17
N VAL A 397 11.69 -0.20 10.39
CA VAL A 397 12.72 -1.19 10.75
C VAL A 397 12.13 -2.27 11.65
N LEU A 398 12.14 -3.53 11.19
CA LEU A 398 11.56 -4.68 11.90
C LEU A 398 12.61 -5.74 12.22
N CYS A 399 13.85 -5.35 12.55
CA CYS A 399 14.97 -6.28 12.74
C CYS A 399 14.67 -7.35 13.81
N ALA A 400 13.98 -6.98 14.89
CA ALA A 400 13.65 -7.89 16.00
C ALA A 400 12.76 -9.08 15.58
N LYS A 401 12.14 -9.03 14.39
CA LYS A 401 11.41 -10.16 13.79
C LYS A 401 12.33 -11.34 13.48
N TYR A 402 13.62 -11.09 13.24
CA TYR A 402 14.59 -12.09 12.82
C TYR A 402 15.45 -12.55 13.99
N ILE A 403 15.30 -13.81 14.37
CA ILE A 403 15.91 -14.38 15.57
C ILE A 403 17.24 -15.09 15.31
N THR A 404 17.60 -15.32 14.04
CA THR A 404 18.89 -15.93 13.65
C THR A 404 19.64 -15.03 12.67
N LEU A 405 20.98 -15.17 12.60
CA LEU A 405 21.80 -14.46 11.62
C LEU A 405 21.36 -14.79 10.18
N LYS A 406 21.03 -16.06 9.89
CA LYS A 406 20.54 -16.49 8.57
C LYS A 406 19.27 -15.72 8.19
N ASP A 407 18.29 -15.62 9.10
CA ASP A 407 17.03 -14.92 8.85
C ASP A 407 17.22 -13.41 8.75
N CYS A 408 18.04 -12.82 9.63
CA CYS A 408 18.35 -11.39 9.67
C CYS A 408 18.96 -10.94 8.34
N ARG A 409 19.91 -11.73 7.82
CA ARG A 409 20.55 -11.49 6.53
C ARG A 409 19.60 -11.72 5.36
N ALA A 410 18.76 -12.77 5.42
CA ALA A 410 17.80 -13.10 4.37
C ALA A 410 16.73 -12.01 4.17
N ALA A 411 16.53 -11.13 5.16
CA ALA A 411 15.67 -9.97 5.05
C ALA A 411 16.12 -8.95 3.98
N LEU A 412 17.42 -8.94 3.63
CA LEU A 412 18.02 -7.98 2.70
C LEU A 412 17.70 -6.51 3.04
N ASP A 413 17.61 -6.21 4.33
CA ASP A 413 17.31 -4.87 4.86
C ASP A 413 18.60 -4.21 5.36
N PRO A 414 19.14 -3.17 4.69
CA PRO A 414 20.40 -2.53 5.08
C PRO A 414 20.30 -1.70 6.36
N LEU A 415 19.09 -1.58 6.93
CA LEU A 415 18.89 -1.00 8.27
C LEU A 415 19.01 -2.06 9.37
N CYS A 416 19.08 -3.35 9.00
CA CYS A 416 19.20 -4.47 9.92
C CYS A 416 20.51 -5.22 9.74
N GLY A 417 21.07 -5.64 10.87
CA GLY A 417 22.25 -6.49 10.91
C GLY A 417 22.31 -7.27 12.20
N TRP A 418 23.07 -8.34 12.17
CA TRP A 418 23.27 -9.22 13.29
C TRP A 418 24.34 -8.65 14.22
N CYS A 419 23.94 -8.30 15.44
CA CYS A 419 24.87 -7.90 16.47
C CYS A 419 25.43 -9.16 17.14
N VAL A 420 26.70 -9.47 16.86
CA VAL A 420 27.28 -10.80 17.14
C VAL A 420 27.28 -11.14 18.63
N ASN A 421 27.70 -10.22 19.50
CA ASN A 421 27.80 -10.44 20.95
C ASN A 421 26.42 -10.54 21.63
N THR A 422 25.48 -9.68 21.26
CA THR A 422 24.12 -9.73 21.82
C THR A 422 23.22 -10.78 21.18
N GLN A 423 23.72 -11.45 20.13
CA GLN A 423 23.05 -12.53 19.41
C GLN A 423 21.63 -12.16 18.97
N ARG A 424 21.45 -10.94 18.45
CA ARG A 424 20.16 -10.43 17.97
C ARG A 424 20.32 -9.63 16.69
N CYS A 425 19.27 -9.64 15.88
CA CYS A 425 19.16 -8.74 14.74
C CYS A 425 18.69 -7.36 15.22
N SER A 426 19.46 -6.32 14.94
CA SER A 426 19.19 -4.95 15.37
C SER A 426 19.65 -3.94 14.34
N THR A 427 19.30 -2.66 14.55
CA THR A 427 19.98 -1.57 13.86
C THR A 427 21.43 -1.44 14.32
N GLN A 428 22.22 -0.70 13.55
CA GLN A 428 23.63 -0.46 13.87
C GLN A 428 23.79 0.35 15.18
N ASP A 429 22.95 1.36 15.43
CA ASP A 429 22.96 2.19 16.65
C ASP A 429 22.63 1.40 17.94
N GLU A 430 21.87 0.32 17.80
CA GLU A 430 21.50 -0.56 18.91
C GLU A 430 22.57 -1.60 19.24
N CYS A 431 23.51 -1.82 18.33
CA CYS A 431 24.65 -2.68 18.55
C CYS A 431 25.76 -1.83 19.19
N SER A 432 26.29 -2.26 20.34
CA SER A 432 27.44 -1.62 21.00
C SER A 432 28.68 -1.63 20.08
N ASP A 433 29.85 -1.17 20.54
CA ASP A 433 31.14 -1.11 19.78
C ASP A 433 31.71 -2.47 19.31
N THR A 434 30.85 -3.47 19.14
CA THR A 434 31.13 -4.81 18.62
C THR A 434 30.82 -4.92 17.12
N SER A 435 31.24 -6.01 16.51
CA SER A 435 30.94 -6.30 15.10
C SER A 435 29.44 -6.45 14.85
N TRP A 436 28.94 -5.60 13.97
CA TRP A 436 27.59 -5.63 13.42
C TRP A 436 27.67 -6.16 11.98
N VAL A 437 27.11 -7.34 11.77
CA VAL A 437 27.23 -8.10 10.53
C VAL A 437 25.96 -7.94 9.69
N SER A 438 26.08 -7.42 8.47
CA SER A 438 24.97 -7.07 7.58
C SER A 438 25.16 -7.62 6.16
N ILE A 439 24.26 -7.23 5.26
CA ILE A 439 24.38 -7.52 3.83
C ILE A 439 25.55 -6.76 3.18
N PRO A 440 26.22 -7.33 2.15
CA PRO A 440 27.33 -6.67 1.46
C PRO A 440 26.86 -5.52 0.57
N LYS A 441 27.54 -4.37 0.62
CA LYS A 441 27.20 -3.14 -0.14
C LYS A 441 26.78 -3.29 -1.61
N ASN A 442 27.27 -4.32 -2.30
CA ASN A 442 27.19 -4.46 -3.76
C ASN A 442 26.41 -5.70 -4.22
N SER A 443 25.60 -6.30 -3.35
CA SER A 443 24.90 -7.54 -3.70
C SER A 443 23.55 -7.68 -3.01
N LEU A 444 22.51 -7.88 -3.82
CA LEU A 444 21.18 -8.34 -3.39
C LEU A 444 21.05 -9.88 -3.44
N GLN A 445 22.18 -10.61 -3.44
CA GLN A 445 22.18 -12.07 -3.49
C GLN A 445 21.40 -12.65 -2.31
N THR A 446 20.51 -13.61 -2.54
CA THR A 446 19.68 -14.21 -1.48
C THR A 446 20.36 -15.37 -0.75
N ARG A 447 21.39 -15.97 -1.36
CA ARG A 447 22.15 -17.07 -0.76
C ARG A 447 23.22 -16.52 0.20
N LEU A 448 23.20 -17.02 1.43
CA LEU A 448 24.24 -16.71 2.41
C LEU A 448 25.57 -17.38 2.08
N PHE A 449 25.53 -18.66 1.69
CA PHE A 449 26.70 -19.44 1.29
C PHE A 449 26.75 -19.57 -0.23
N SER A 450 27.89 -19.23 -0.81
CA SER A 450 28.26 -19.62 -2.17
C SER A 450 29.57 -20.41 -2.11
N PHE A 451 29.71 -21.38 -3.00
CA PHE A 451 30.93 -22.17 -3.05
C PHE A 451 31.34 -22.49 -4.48
N GLN A 452 32.64 -22.58 -4.71
CA GLN A 452 33.24 -22.92 -6.00
C GLN A 452 34.28 -24.01 -5.83
N MET A 453 34.39 -24.84 -6.87
CA MET A 453 35.32 -25.96 -6.91
C MET A 453 36.34 -25.74 -8.01
N THR A 454 37.61 -25.75 -7.61
CA THR A 454 38.76 -25.66 -8.52
C THR A 454 39.61 -26.93 -8.40
N GLU A 455 40.16 -27.37 -9.52
CA GLU A 455 41.10 -28.49 -9.57
C GLU A 455 42.49 -27.99 -9.91
N ASN A 456 43.48 -28.42 -9.14
CA ASN A 456 44.89 -28.16 -9.42
C ASN A 456 45.54 -29.35 -10.15
N SER A 457 46.66 -29.09 -10.84
CA SER A 457 47.44 -30.08 -11.61
C SER A 457 47.93 -31.30 -10.82
N SER A 458 47.82 -31.28 -9.48
CA SER A 458 48.17 -32.38 -8.57
C SER A 458 46.98 -33.26 -8.15
N ARG A 459 45.83 -33.22 -8.84
CA ARG A 459 44.58 -33.94 -8.45
C ARG A 459 44.06 -33.58 -7.05
N LYS A 460 44.39 -32.38 -6.61
CA LYS A 460 43.91 -31.79 -5.35
C LYS A 460 42.79 -30.83 -5.70
N VAL A 461 41.65 -31.01 -5.06
CA VAL A 461 40.45 -30.19 -5.26
C VAL A 461 40.38 -29.17 -4.13
N THR A 462 40.14 -27.91 -4.48
CA THR A 462 39.97 -26.83 -3.51
C THR A 462 38.52 -26.36 -3.52
N LEU A 463 37.87 -26.43 -2.36
CA LEU A 463 36.56 -25.85 -2.09
C LEU A 463 36.75 -24.43 -1.57
N HIS A 464 36.37 -23.45 -2.39
CA HIS A 464 36.29 -22.05 -1.97
C HIS A 464 34.88 -21.76 -1.47
N LEU A 465 34.73 -21.38 -0.21
CA LEU A 465 33.47 -20.96 0.40
C LEU A 465 33.49 -19.45 0.62
N SER A 466 32.44 -18.76 0.20
CA SER A 466 32.28 -17.33 0.39
C SER A 466 30.93 -17.03 1.04
N LEU A 467 30.94 -16.22 2.09
CA LEU A 467 29.72 -15.76 2.76
C LEU A 467 29.35 -14.39 2.21
N SER A 468 28.08 -14.23 1.86
CA SER A 468 27.54 -12.95 1.41
C SER A 468 27.15 -12.11 2.63
N LEU A 469 28.19 -11.59 3.31
CA LEU A 469 28.14 -10.77 4.53
C LEU A 469 29.16 -9.63 4.48
N GLU A 470 28.88 -8.56 5.21
CA GLU A 470 29.80 -7.48 5.54
C GLU A 470 29.73 -7.20 7.05
N SER A 471 30.77 -6.60 7.64
CA SER A 471 30.80 -6.31 9.08
C SER A 471 31.35 -4.92 9.36
N THR A 472 30.86 -4.29 10.43
CA THR A 472 31.58 -3.21 11.09
C THR A 472 32.77 -3.80 11.85
N GLY A 473 33.99 -3.38 11.52
CA GLY A 473 35.22 -3.98 12.08
C GLY A 473 35.56 -5.36 11.51
N ASN A 474 36.49 -6.05 12.17
CA ASN A 474 37.03 -7.34 11.73
C ASN A 474 36.70 -8.42 12.78
N PRO A 475 35.54 -9.09 12.68
CA PRO A 475 35.19 -10.14 13.63
C PRO A 475 36.14 -11.34 13.50
N ALA A 476 36.43 -12.00 14.62
CA ALA A 476 37.13 -13.28 14.61
C ALA A 476 36.34 -14.29 13.76
N PHE A 477 37.03 -14.95 12.84
CA PHE A 477 36.39 -15.76 11.80
C PHE A 477 37.14 -17.07 11.59
N SER A 478 36.43 -18.19 11.61
CA SER A 478 37.01 -19.51 11.33
C SER A 478 36.01 -20.43 10.63
N CYS A 479 36.54 -21.41 9.88
CA CYS A 479 35.75 -22.41 9.18
C CYS A 479 36.24 -23.82 9.51
N ASN A 480 35.31 -24.75 9.62
CA ASN A 480 35.55 -26.18 9.77
C ASN A 480 34.68 -26.96 8.77
N PHE A 481 35.29 -27.84 8.00
CA PHE A 481 34.61 -28.67 7.01
C PHE A 481 34.74 -30.13 7.41
N THR A 482 33.60 -30.80 7.55
CA THR A 482 33.55 -32.19 8.02
C THR A 482 32.80 -33.10 7.07
N LYS A 483 33.27 -34.34 6.92
CA LYS A 483 32.60 -35.45 6.24
C LYS A 483 32.25 -36.50 7.29
N GLU A 484 30.98 -36.77 7.54
CA GLU A 484 30.52 -37.85 8.45
C GLU A 484 31.17 -37.84 9.86
N SER A 485 31.76 -36.70 10.27
CA SER A 485 32.52 -36.39 11.51
C SER A 485 34.05 -36.28 11.38
N ASP A 486 34.65 -36.60 10.24
CA ASP A 486 36.09 -36.41 9.99
C ASP A 486 36.38 -35.04 9.37
N ILE A 487 37.50 -34.41 9.76
CA ILE A 487 37.97 -33.15 9.18
C ILE A 487 38.39 -33.40 7.73
N LEU A 488 37.83 -32.63 6.79
CA LEU A 488 38.06 -32.82 5.37
C LEU A 488 39.36 -32.18 4.87
N CYS A 489 39.73 -31.02 5.42
CA CYS A 489 40.81 -30.18 4.88
C CYS A 489 42.20 -30.66 5.30
N ASP A 490 43.18 -30.51 4.42
CA ASP A 490 44.54 -31.05 4.64
C ASP A 490 45.49 -30.17 5.48
N GLY A 491 44.96 -29.14 6.17
CA GLY A 491 45.71 -28.29 7.10
C GLY A 491 46.78 -27.39 6.45
N SER A 492 47.00 -27.50 5.13
CA SER A 492 47.91 -26.67 4.35
C SER A 492 47.24 -25.44 3.71
N ASP A 493 45.96 -25.24 4.00
CA ASP A 493 45.13 -24.18 3.45
C ASP A 493 45.43 -22.80 4.07
N PRO A 494 45.25 -21.70 3.31
CA PRO A 494 45.41 -20.35 3.85
C PRO A 494 44.42 -20.09 5.00
N PRO A 495 44.79 -19.24 5.98
CA PRO A 495 43.91 -18.91 7.09
C PRO A 495 42.61 -18.27 6.58
N ALA A 496 41.49 -18.62 7.24
CA ALA A 496 40.20 -18.02 6.93
C ALA A 496 40.24 -16.50 7.14
N VAL A 497 39.71 -15.74 6.18
CA VAL A 497 39.63 -14.27 6.24
C VAL A 497 38.20 -13.89 5.97
N PHE A 498 37.52 -13.26 6.93
CA PHE A 498 36.12 -12.88 6.78
C PHE A 498 35.88 -12.13 5.46
N PRO A 499 34.90 -12.52 4.61
CA PRO A 499 33.90 -13.59 4.78
C PRO A 499 34.21 -14.90 3.99
N ASN A 500 35.48 -15.18 3.67
CA ASN A 500 35.92 -16.26 2.78
C ASN A 500 36.73 -17.36 3.48
N CYS A 501 36.51 -18.60 3.05
CA CYS A 501 37.22 -19.80 3.51
C CYS A 501 37.65 -20.69 2.35
N SER A 502 38.73 -21.43 2.52
CA SER A 502 39.17 -22.44 1.54
C SER A 502 39.48 -23.75 2.26
N CYS A 503 39.20 -24.87 1.59
CA CYS A 503 39.45 -26.20 2.11
C CYS A 503 39.89 -27.10 0.96
N SER A 504 41.09 -27.67 1.06
CA SER A 504 41.62 -28.54 0.02
C SER A 504 41.70 -30.00 0.45
N PHE A 505 41.37 -30.91 -0.47
CA PHE A 505 41.35 -32.35 -0.22
C PHE A 505 41.58 -33.17 -1.51
N PRO A 506 41.94 -34.46 -1.41
CA PRO A 506 42.15 -35.33 -2.57
C PRO A 506 40.86 -35.59 -3.39
N ASP A 507 40.97 -35.59 -4.72
CA ASP A 507 39.85 -35.86 -5.64
C ASP A 507 39.19 -37.24 -5.45
N GLN A 508 39.96 -38.26 -5.04
CA GLN A 508 39.52 -39.65 -4.82
C GLN A 508 38.27 -39.75 -3.93
N ILE A 509 38.10 -38.81 -2.99
CA ILE A 509 36.98 -38.78 -2.06
C ILE A 509 35.63 -38.55 -2.79
N LEU A 510 35.65 -37.90 -3.97
CA LEU A 510 34.47 -37.57 -4.78
C LEU A 510 33.97 -38.72 -5.67
N TYR A 511 34.77 -39.77 -5.87
CA TYR A 511 34.47 -40.87 -6.82
C TYR A 511 33.63 -42.01 -6.21
N THR A 512 33.32 -41.97 -4.92
CA THR A 512 32.60 -43.04 -4.19
C THR A 512 31.08 -42.82 -4.08
N GLY A 513 30.53 -41.91 -4.90
CA GLY A 513 29.19 -41.34 -4.73
C GLY A 513 29.28 -39.92 -4.15
N GLY A 514 28.27 -39.08 -4.38
CA GLY A 514 28.28 -37.67 -3.99
C GLY A 514 28.67 -37.46 -2.52
N LEU A 515 29.57 -36.51 -2.27
CA LEU A 515 30.15 -36.22 -0.96
C LEU A 515 29.32 -35.15 -0.23
N ARG A 516 28.76 -35.50 0.93
CA ARG A 516 28.09 -34.54 1.81
C ARG A 516 29.09 -33.93 2.78
N VAL A 517 29.31 -32.62 2.66
CA VAL A 517 30.23 -31.85 3.50
C VAL A 517 29.44 -30.91 4.38
N SER A 518 29.66 -30.96 5.69
CA SER A 518 29.12 -29.95 6.61
C SER A 518 30.14 -28.84 6.80
N ALA A 519 29.85 -27.67 6.23
CA ALA A 519 30.64 -26.45 6.39
C ALA A 519 30.11 -25.68 7.60
N THR A 520 30.95 -25.57 8.63
CA THR A 520 30.66 -24.83 9.85
C THR A 520 31.53 -23.59 9.91
N VAL A 521 30.89 -22.43 10.02
CA VAL A 521 31.53 -21.13 10.07
C VAL A 521 31.26 -20.51 11.42
N ASN A 522 32.31 -20.07 12.10
CA ASN A 522 32.21 -19.35 13.36
C ASN A 522 32.56 -17.88 13.11
N ILE A 523 31.68 -16.99 13.56
CA ILE A 523 31.86 -15.54 13.57
C ILE A 523 31.81 -15.13 15.05
N GLU A 524 32.97 -14.91 15.67
CA GLU A 524 33.13 -14.86 17.13
C GLU A 524 32.46 -16.10 17.78
N ASP A 525 31.48 -15.89 18.66
CA ASP A 525 30.72 -16.93 19.35
C ASP A 525 29.52 -17.47 18.54
N GLN A 526 29.22 -16.89 17.37
CA GLN A 526 28.12 -17.35 16.52
C GLN A 526 28.55 -18.46 15.58
N LYS A 527 27.82 -19.58 15.62
CA LYS A 527 28.10 -20.77 14.83
C LYS A 527 27.01 -20.99 13.79
N ILE A 528 27.41 -21.07 12.53
CA ILE A 528 26.52 -21.31 11.40
C ILE A 528 26.99 -22.55 10.65
N THR A 529 26.12 -23.54 10.49
CA THR A 529 26.42 -24.74 9.72
C THR A 529 25.52 -24.83 8.49
N GLU A 530 26.10 -25.26 7.37
CA GLU A 530 25.41 -25.55 6.10
C GLU A 530 25.91 -26.88 5.55
N THR A 531 25.02 -27.68 4.97
CA THR A 531 25.40 -28.95 4.33
C THR A 531 25.50 -28.76 2.82
N LEU A 532 26.70 -28.96 2.29
CA LEU A 532 27.01 -28.90 0.86
C LEU A 532 27.02 -30.32 0.30
N THR A 533 26.46 -30.51 -0.90
CA THR A 533 26.55 -31.78 -1.62
C THR A 533 27.50 -31.60 -2.80
N LEU A 534 28.70 -32.14 -2.68
CA LEU A 534 29.74 -32.08 -3.70
C LEU A 534 29.63 -33.32 -4.60
N THR A 535 29.56 -33.11 -5.91
CA THR A 535 29.49 -34.20 -6.90
C THR A 535 30.69 -34.13 -7.82
N ASN A 536 31.09 -35.26 -8.40
CA ASN A 536 32.20 -35.26 -9.35
C ASN A 536 31.77 -34.63 -10.70
N CYS A 537 32.51 -33.64 -11.19
CA CYS A 537 32.17 -32.88 -12.40
C CYS A 537 31.94 -33.78 -13.66
N PRO A 538 32.79 -34.79 -13.96
CA PRO A 538 32.60 -35.68 -15.11
C PRO A 538 31.38 -36.60 -15.02
N SER A 539 30.91 -36.93 -13.81
CA SER A 539 29.79 -37.85 -13.59
C SER A 539 28.42 -37.26 -13.98
N ILE A 540 28.32 -35.94 -14.13
CA ILE A 540 27.09 -35.26 -14.59
C ILE A 540 26.88 -35.46 -16.11
N THR A 541 27.93 -35.84 -16.85
CA THR A 541 27.98 -35.88 -18.32
C THR A 541 27.88 -37.26 -18.97
N GLU A 542 27.83 -38.37 -18.23
CA GLU A 542 28.16 -39.68 -18.83
C GLU A 542 27.08 -40.39 -19.66
N ASN A 543 25.78 -40.05 -19.63
CA ASN A 543 24.76 -40.94 -20.21
C ASN A 543 23.62 -40.31 -21.04
N SER A 544 23.83 -39.19 -21.74
CA SER A 544 22.82 -38.74 -22.74
C SER A 544 23.43 -37.93 -23.89
N PRO A 545 23.11 -38.23 -25.16
CA PRO A 545 23.54 -37.44 -26.31
C PRO A 545 22.89 -36.05 -26.37
N ASN A 546 21.78 -35.84 -25.66
CA ASN A 546 21.11 -34.54 -25.53
C ASN A 546 21.28 -34.02 -24.10
N ALA A 547 21.84 -32.82 -23.97
CA ALA A 547 21.93 -32.11 -22.70
C ALA A 547 20.53 -31.68 -22.23
N SER A 548 20.14 -32.07 -21.02
CA SER A 548 18.88 -31.69 -20.41
C SER A 548 19.02 -30.46 -19.50
N HIS A 549 17.94 -29.71 -19.33
CA HIS A 549 17.88 -28.62 -18.35
C HIS A 549 18.29 -29.10 -16.95
N THR A 550 17.89 -30.31 -16.56
CA THR A 550 18.22 -30.95 -15.29
C THR A 550 19.72 -31.13 -15.09
N GLN A 551 20.46 -31.56 -16.12
CA GLN A 551 21.92 -31.72 -16.04
C GLN A 551 22.64 -30.38 -15.89
N CYS A 552 22.16 -29.34 -16.58
CA CYS A 552 22.70 -27.99 -16.42
C CYS A 552 22.45 -27.44 -15.01
N VAL A 553 21.23 -27.58 -14.50
CA VAL A 553 20.87 -27.18 -13.13
C VAL A 553 21.77 -27.91 -12.12
N GLN A 554 21.95 -29.22 -12.29
CA GLN A 554 22.80 -30.03 -11.43
C GLN A 554 24.26 -29.56 -11.45
N CYS A 555 24.84 -29.30 -12.63
CA CYS A 555 26.20 -28.77 -12.78
C CYS A 555 26.41 -27.46 -12.01
N VAL A 556 25.55 -26.47 -12.26
CA VAL A 556 25.66 -25.14 -11.64
C VAL A 556 25.38 -25.24 -10.13
N SER A 557 24.44 -26.08 -9.70
CA SER A 557 24.14 -26.30 -8.28
C SER A 557 25.30 -26.95 -7.51
N SER A 558 26.13 -27.72 -8.20
CA SER A 558 27.31 -28.38 -7.65
C SER A 558 28.57 -27.50 -7.67
N GLY A 559 28.45 -26.22 -8.05
CA GLY A 559 29.55 -25.25 -7.99
C GLY A 559 30.50 -25.25 -9.20
N PHE A 560 30.09 -25.84 -10.31
CA PHE A 560 30.86 -25.94 -11.55
C PHE A 560 30.38 -24.95 -12.62
N HIS A 561 31.17 -24.78 -13.69
CA HIS A 561 30.81 -23.98 -14.86
C HIS A 561 30.06 -24.83 -15.88
N TRP A 562 28.92 -24.33 -16.38
CA TRP A 562 28.23 -24.96 -17.49
C TRP A 562 28.58 -24.25 -18.80
N SER A 563 29.22 -24.98 -19.71
CA SER A 563 29.62 -24.44 -21.01
C SER A 563 28.50 -24.63 -22.03
N SER A 564 27.97 -23.50 -22.53
CA SER A 564 26.88 -23.50 -23.51
C SER A 564 27.31 -24.02 -24.88
N SER A 565 28.60 -23.86 -25.22
CA SER A 565 29.19 -24.31 -26.50
C SER A 565 29.45 -25.81 -26.51
N SER A 566 30.02 -26.36 -25.43
CA SER A 566 30.33 -27.80 -25.31
C SER A 566 29.14 -28.62 -24.81
N LYS A 567 28.10 -27.95 -24.26
CA LYS A 567 26.95 -28.56 -23.58
C LYS A 567 27.36 -29.52 -22.46
N ARG A 568 28.45 -29.19 -21.76
CA ARG A 568 29.06 -30.01 -20.71
C ARG A 568 29.36 -29.19 -19.46
N CYS A 569 29.49 -29.92 -18.34
CA CYS A 569 29.93 -29.37 -17.07
C CYS A 569 31.46 -29.36 -17.01
N GLU A 570 32.04 -28.20 -16.69
CA GLU A 570 33.49 -27.96 -16.68
C GLU A 570 33.91 -27.34 -15.34
N TRP A 571 35.18 -27.55 -14.95
CA TRP A 571 35.75 -26.94 -13.75
C TRP A 571 35.81 -25.41 -13.87
N THR A 572 35.75 -24.71 -12.73
CA THR A 572 35.89 -23.25 -12.73
C THR A 572 37.35 -22.84 -12.92
N HIS A 573 37.61 -21.83 -13.74
CA HIS A 573 38.96 -21.31 -14.00
C HIS A 573 39.40 -20.24 -12.97
N GLY A 574 39.06 -20.43 -11.69
CA GLY A 574 39.38 -19.52 -10.59
C GLY A 574 38.14 -18.94 -9.88
N PRO A 575 38.35 -18.15 -8.80
CA PRO A 575 37.26 -17.52 -8.06
C PRO A 575 36.60 -16.41 -8.90
N GLY A 576 35.35 -16.64 -9.33
CA GLY A 576 34.58 -15.70 -10.16
C GLY A 576 33.11 -15.61 -9.71
N GLU A 577 32.28 -14.76 -10.32
CA GLU A 577 30.85 -14.73 -10.00
C GLU A 577 30.13 -15.98 -10.55
N GLN A 578 29.33 -16.66 -9.72
CA GLN A 578 28.46 -17.75 -10.19
C GLN A 578 27.30 -17.21 -11.02
N LEU A 579 27.19 -17.68 -12.26
CA LEU A 579 26.03 -17.43 -13.12
C LEU A 579 24.77 -18.03 -12.50
N HIS A 580 23.66 -17.28 -12.57
CA HIS A 580 22.37 -17.74 -12.08
C HIS A 580 21.91 -18.95 -12.91
N ILE A 581 21.37 -19.99 -12.26
CA ILE A 581 20.91 -21.23 -12.91
C ILE A 581 19.94 -20.94 -14.07
N GLN A 582 19.10 -19.92 -13.91
CA GLN A 582 18.13 -19.50 -14.93
C GLN A 582 18.79 -18.92 -16.18
N ASP A 583 19.94 -18.27 -16.05
CA ASP A 583 20.69 -17.70 -17.18
C ASP A 583 21.54 -18.77 -17.86
N ALA A 584 22.19 -19.63 -17.06
CA ALA A 584 23.04 -20.70 -17.56
C ALA A 584 22.25 -21.79 -18.32
N CYS A 585 21.03 -22.12 -17.86
CA CYS A 585 20.27 -23.27 -18.34
C CYS A 585 19.04 -22.93 -19.20
N LYS A 586 18.88 -21.65 -19.58
CA LYS A 586 17.69 -21.10 -20.26
C LYS A 586 17.31 -21.83 -21.56
N TYR A 587 18.29 -22.28 -22.32
CA TYR A 587 18.12 -22.75 -23.70
C TYR A 587 17.71 -24.23 -23.84
N LEU A 588 17.62 -24.98 -22.74
CA LEU A 588 17.40 -26.44 -22.73
C LEU A 588 15.95 -26.87 -22.41
N LEU A 589 15.01 -25.92 -22.39
CA LEU A 589 13.64 -26.12 -21.91
C LEU A 589 12.62 -26.56 -22.98
N SER A 590 13.00 -26.86 -24.23
CA SER A 590 12.04 -26.96 -25.35
C SER A 590 11.37 -28.33 -25.59
N GLU A 591 11.61 -29.38 -24.81
CA GLU A 591 11.28 -30.77 -25.23
C GLU A 591 10.12 -31.49 -24.50
N MET A 592 8.99 -30.83 -24.20
CA MET A 592 7.77 -31.57 -23.80
C MET A 592 6.52 -31.00 -24.48
N VAL A 593 5.83 -31.87 -25.24
CA VAL A 593 4.59 -31.55 -25.99
C VAL A 593 3.39 -31.82 -25.10
N TYR A 594 2.95 -30.79 -24.36
CA TYR A 594 1.60 -30.73 -23.81
C TYR A 594 0.73 -29.85 -24.70
N ASN A 595 -0.56 -30.18 -24.83
CA ASN A 595 -1.51 -29.21 -25.36
C ASN A 595 -1.57 -28.03 -24.39
N LYS A 596 -1.10 -26.87 -24.85
CA LYS A 596 -0.93 -25.67 -24.01
C LYS A 596 -2.26 -25.28 -23.34
N PRO A 597 -2.31 -25.21 -21.99
CA PRO A 597 -3.49 -24.69 -21.30
C PRO A 597 -3.74 -23.22 -21.65
N ALA A 598 -5.02 -22.85 -21.75
CA ALA A 598 -5.44 -21.48 -22.02
C ALA A 598 -6.52 -21.04 -21.02
N ILE A 599 -6.40 -19.81 -20.53
CA ILE A 599 -7.37 -19.18 -19.62
C ILE A 599 -8.33 -18.33 -20.46
N LEU A 600 -9.64 -18.50 -20.24
CA LEU A 600 -10.70 -17.72 -20.89
C LEU A 600 -11.29 -16.69 -19.92
N SER A 601 -11.64 -17.10 -18.70
CA SER A 601 -12.17 -16.19 -17.67
C SER A 601 -11.88 -16.68 -16.25
N LEU A 602 -11.97 -15.77 -15.28
CA LEU A 602 -11.80 -16.02 -13.86
C LEU A 602 -12.80 -15.14 -13.10
N GLU A 603 -13.66 -15.77 -12.29
CA GLU A 603 -14.72 -15.07 -11.55
C GLU A 603 -14.76 -15.47 -10.06
N PRO A 604 -14.78 -14.50 -9.13
CA PRO A 604 -14.61 -13.05 -9.34
C PRO A 604 -13.15 -12.67 -9.62
N ASN A 605 -12.93 -11.62 -10.40
CA ASN A 605 -11.59 -11.05 -10.67
C ASN A 605 -11.20 -9.90 -9.72
N LYS A 606 -12.13 -9.42 -8.89
CA LYS A 606 -11.88 -8.48 -7.79
C LYS A 606 -12.11 -9.19 -6.46
N VAL A 607 -11.15 -9.12 -5.56
CA VAL A 607 -11.16 -9.80 -4.27
C VAL A 607 -10.68 -8.87 -3.17
N SER A 608 -10.98 -9.18 -1.92
CA SER A 608 -10.34 -8.51 -0.79
C SER A 608 -8.90 -9.01 -0.66
N PHE A 609 -8.01 -8.22 -0.05
CA PHE A 609 -6.70 -8.68 0.39
C PHE A 609 -6.76 -9.90 1.34
N HIS A 610 -7.92 -10.24 1.91
CA HIS A 610 -8.12 -11.51 2.64
C HIS A 610 -8.20 -12.75 1.73
N GLY A 611 -8.23 -12.56 0.42
CA GLY A 611 -8.39 -13.63 -0.56
C GLY A 611 -9.86 -13.91 -0.88
N ARG A 612 -10.10 -15.05 -1.51
CA ARG A 612 -11.45 -15.51 -1.89
C ARG A 612 -11.49 -17.02 -1.97
N ASN A 613 -12.51 -17.63 -1.38
CA ASN A 613 -12.71 -19.08 -1.48
C ASN A 613 -13.54 -19.47 -2.70
N ASN A 614 -13.26 -20.66 -3.25
CA ASN A 614 -14.07 -21.32 -4.29
C ASN A 614 -14.20 -20.51 -5.59
N VAL A 615 -13.08 -20.02 -6.11
CA VAL A 615 -13.01 -19.24 -7.34
C VAL A 615 -13.09 -20.16 -8.55
N LEU A 616 -13.88 -19.77 -9.56
CA LEU A 616 -14.06 -20.52 -10.79
C LEU A 616 -13.19 -19.93 -11.90
N LEU A 617 -12.37 -20.77 -12.52
CA LEU A 617 -11.62 -20.44 -13.74
C LEU A 617 -12.16 -21.29 -14.90
N ARG A 618 -12.44 -20.63 -16.03
CA ARG A 618 -12.85 -21.27 -17.29
C ARG A 618 -11.72 -21.16 -18.31
N GLY A 619 -11.51 -22.20 -19.10
CA GLY A 619 -10.36 -22.33 -19.98
C GLY A 619 -10.45 -23.47 -20.99
N ARG A 620 -9.30 -23.91 -21.48
CA ARG A 620 -9.14 -25.07 -22.38
C ARG A 620 -7.90 -25.86 -21.98
N ASN A 621 -7.95 -27.17 -22.18
CA ASN A 621 -6.85 -28.11 -21.88
C ASN A 621 -6.37 -28.01 -20.43
N LEU A 622 -7.31 -27.87 -19.48
CA LEU A 622 -6.99 -27.65 -18.06
C LEU A 622 -6.72 -28.94 -17.27
N GLU A 623 -6.87 -30.11 -17.88
CA GLU A 623 -6.78 -31.43 -17.23
C GLU A 623 -5.44 -31.68 -16.52
N SER A 624 -4.35 -31.18 -17.10
CA SER A 624 -2.99 -31.35 -16.59
C SER A 624 -2.58 -30.28 -15.56
N VAL A 625 -3.44 -29.31 -15.27
CA VAL A 625 -3.13 -28.25 -14.29
C VAL A 625 -3.07 -28.83 -12.88
N THR A 626 -2.03 -28.44 -12.14
CA THR A 626 -1.77 -28.90 -10.76
C THR A 626 -2.03 -27.82 -9.73
N LYS A 627 -1.70 -26.57 -10.06
CA LYS A 627 -1.81 -25.40 -9.18
C LYS A 627 -1.97 -24.11 -9.97
N ILE A 628 -2.42 -23.07 -9.30
CA ILE A 628 -2.48 -21.70 -9.80
C ILE A 628 -1.31 -20.93 -9.21
N ARG A 629 -0.59 -20.17 -10.05
CA ARG A 629 0.46 -19.25 -9.61
C ARG A 629 -0.03 -17.82 -9.74
N ILE A 630 0.07 -17.08 -8.65
CA ILE A 630 -0.33 -15.68 -8.51
C ILE A 630 0.94 -14.89 -8.24
N GLN A 631 1.24 -13.93 -9.10
CA GLN A 631 2.44 -13.10 -9.03
C GLN A 631 2.05 -11.64 -9.10
N GLY A 632 2.17 -10.94 -7.98
CA GLY A 632 2.05 -9.48 -7.92
C GLY A 632 3.36 -8.77 -8.24
N ASP A 633 3.27 -7.50 -8.63
CA ASP A 633 4.46 -6.67 -8.90
C ASP A 633 5.30 -6.41 -7.64
N LEU A 634 4.68 -6.55 -6.46
CA LEU A 634 5.35 -6.49 -5.15
C LEU A 634 5.84 -7.87 -4.67
N ASP A 635 5.46 -8.98 -5.33
CA ASP A 635 5.76 -10.34 -4.88
C ASP A 635 6.98 -10.88 -5.63
N CYS A 636 8.13 -10.94 -4.95
CA CYS A 636 9.35 -11.54 -5.53
C CYS A 636 9.29 -13.07 -5.55
N ILE A 637 8.48 -13.66 -4.66
CA ILE A 637 8.18 -15.08 -4.64
C ILE A 637 6.70 -15.23 -4.98
N PRO A 638 6.36 -15.84 -6.13
CA PRO A 638 4.98 -16.07 -6.51
C PRO A 638 4.25 -16.92 -5.47
N LYS A 639 2.99 -16.60 -5.20
CA LYS A 639 2.11 -17.43 -4.39
C LYS A 639 1.51 -18.54 -5.22
N GLU A 640 1.30 -19.70 -4.62
CA GLU A 640 0.71 -20.84 -5.30
C GLU A 640 -0.51 -21.34 -4.54
N SER A 641 -1.57 -21.68 -5.27
CA SER A 641 -2.77 -22.33 -4.73
C SER A 641 -2.99 -23.68 -5.40
N PRO A 642 -3.23 -24.76 -4.64
CA PRO A 642 -3.64 -26.03 -5.23
C PRO A 642 -5.01 -25.91 -5.89
N VAL A 643 -5.24 -26.75 -6.91
CA VAL A 643 -6.55 -26.95 -7.55
C VAL A 643 -7.22 -28.16 -6.92
N PHE A 644 -8.51 -28.05 -6.56
CA PHE A 644 -9.24 -29.13 -5.88
C PHE A 644 -10.43 -29.70 -6.68
N ASP A 645 -10.88 -29.01 -7.73
CA ASP A 645 -11.88 -29.50 -8.67
C ASP A 645 -11.42 -29.13 -10.09
N ARG A 646 -11.44 -30.07 -11.04
CA ARG A 646 -10.89 -29.88 -12.39
C ARG A 646 -11.61 -30.70 -13.46
N SER A 647 -11.79 -30.07 -14.60
CA SER A 647 -12.21 -30.66 -15.87
C SER A 647 -11.29 -30.17 -17.00
N SER A 648 -11.64 -30.49 -18.26
CA SER A 648 -10.90 -30.01 -19.42
C SER A 648 -11.07 -28.51 -19.70
N ASP A 649 -12.15 -27.92 -19.19
CA ASP A 649 -12.62 -26.57 -19.46
C ASP A 649 -12.82 -25.71 -18.20
N THR A 650 -12.85 -26.29 -17.00
CA THR A 650 -13.02 -25.56 -15.74
C THR A 650 -12.11 -26.07 -14.63
N LEU A 651 -11.79 -25.20 -13.67
CA LEU A 651 -11.15 -25.60 -12.41
C LEU A 651 -11.60 -24.69 -11.26
N ARG A 652 -11.48 -25.20 -10.02
CA ARG A 652 -11.70 -24.44 -8.79
C ARG A 652 -10.48 -24.43 -7.89
N PHE A 653 -10.25 -23.28 -7.27
CA PHE A 653 -9.13 -23.03 -6.38
C PHE A 653 -9.48 -21.92 -5.37
N HIS A 654 -8.57 -21.67 -4.42
CA HIS A 654 -8.68 -20.57 -3.47
C HIS A 654 -7.70 -19.45 -3.84
N ILE A 655 -8.15 -18.20 -3.81
CA ILE A 655 -7.24 -17.06 -3.86
C ILE A 655 -6.73 -16.84 -2.42
N PRO A 656 -5.42 -16.97 -2.16
CA PRO A 656 -4.86 -16.85 -0.81
C PRO A 656 -4.88 -15.41 -0.30
N HIS A 657 -4.68 -15.24 1.00
CA HIS A 657 -4.47 -13.93 1.60
C HIS A 657 -3.28 -13.20 0.94
N SER A 658 -3.44 -11.88 0.79
CA SER A 658 -2.38 -10.99 0.37
C SER A 658 -2.04 -9.92 1.40
N GLY A 659 -0.74 -9.83 1.71
CA GLY A 659 -0.19 -8.69 2.43
C GLY A 659 -0.32 -7.39 1.65
N THR A 660 -0.51 -7.46 0.33
CA THR A 660 -0.53 -6.31 -0.60
C THR A 660 -1.91 -6.11 -1.23
N LYS A 661 -2.15 -4.90 -1.76
CA LYS A 661 -3.26 -4.58 -2.67
C LYS A 661 -2.74 -4.36 -4.09
N GLY A 662 -3.67 -4.19 -5.02
CA GLY A 662 -3.39 -3.90 -6.43
C GLY A 662 -3.60 -5.10 -7.34
N THR A 663 -3.26 -4.90 -8.60
CA THR A 663 -3.43 -5.90 -9.66
C THR A 663 -2.28 -6.90 -9.65
N VAL A 664 -2.59 -8.18 -9.80
CA VAL A 664 -1.60 -9.26 -9.89
C VAL A 664 -1.89 -10.16 -11.08
N LYS A 665 -0.85 -10.78 -11.63
CA LYS A 665 -0.94 -11.70 -12.76
C LYS A 665 -1.17 -13.13 -12.24
N VAL A 666 -2.01 -13.86 -12.94
CA VAL A 666 -2.40 -15.23 -12.60
C VAL A 666 -2.21 -16.13 -13.81
N CYS A 667 -1.60 -17.29 -13.57
CA CYS A 667 -1.44 -18.34 -14.58
C CYS A 667 -1.67 -19.73 -13.99
N VAL A 668 -1.95 -20.69 -14.87
CA VAL A 668 -2.09 -22.10 -14.50
C VAL A 668 -0.74 -22.80 -14.60
N VAL A 669 -0.46 -23.71 -13.67
CA VAL A 669 0.82 -24.43 -13.59
C VAL A 669 0.63 -25.92 -13.83
N THR A 670 1.39 -26.45 -14.80
CA THR A 670 1.45 -27.86 -15.17
C THR A 670 2.51 -28.62 -14.35
N PRO A 671 2.60 -29.96 -14.42
CA PRO A 671 3.52 -30.76 -13.59
C PRO A 671 5.00 -30.46 -13.86
N ASP A 672 5.32 -29.87 -15.00
CA ASP A 672 6.64 -29.35 -15.36
C ASP A 672 6.97 -27.97 -14.76
N ALA A 673 6.11 -27.47 -13.85
CA ALA A 673 6.23 -26.19 -13.14
C ALA A 673 6.18 -24.92 -14.02
N ARG A 674 5.79 -25.05 -15.29
CA ARG A 674 5.60 -23.90 -16.19
C ARG A 674 4.27 -23.21 -15.99
N CYS A 675 4.28 -21.91 -16.25
CA CYS A 675 3.16 -21.00 -16.12
C CYS A 675 2.52 -20.80 -17.51
N HIS A 676 1.23 -21.10 -17.63
CA HIS A 676 0.46 -21.04 -18.87
C HIS A 676 -0.76 -20.13 -18.73
N GLY A 677 -1.09 -19.44 -19.83
CA GLY A 677 -2.12 -18.40 -19.81
C GLY A 677 -1.68 -17.16 -19.02
N ASN A 678 -2.49 -16.11 -19.12
CA ASN A 678 -2.30 -14.90 -18.35
C ASN A 678 -3.68 -14.25 -18.13
N THR A 679 -4.05 -14.04 -16.87
CA THR A 679 -5.20 -13.24 -16.48
C THR A 679 -4.82 -12.37 -15.29
N ILE A 680 -5.65 -11.40 -14.95
CA ILE A 680 -5.41 -10.50 -13.82
C ILE A 680 -6.50 -10.67 -12.76
N ILE A 681 -6.10 -10.54 -11.50
CA ILE A 681 -7.02 -10.33 -10.39
C ILE A 681 -6.59 -9.06 -9.64
N THR A 682 -7.54 -8.41 -8.98
CA THR A 682 -7.29 -7.19 -8.21
C THR A 682 -7.57 -7.45 -6.74
N TYR A 683 -6.54 -7.34 -5.90
CA TYR A 683 -6.69 -7.31 -4.45
C TYR A 683 -7.05 -5.90 -4.01
N GLY A 684 -8.26 -5.71 -3.48
CA GLY A 684 -8.75 -4.47 -2.89
C GLY A 684 -8.79 -4.52 -1.37
N SER A 685 -9.39 -3.49 -0.80
CA SER A 685 -9.64 -3.42 0.65
C SER A 685 -10.61 -4.49 1.16
N GLN A 686 -10.70 -4.63 2.48
CA GLN A 686 -11.77 -5.41 3.08
C GLN A 686 -13.11 -4.67 2.96
N PRO A 687 -14.25 -5.37 2.99
CA PRO A 687 -15.54 -4.71 3.10
C PRO A 687 -15.65 -3.94 4.41
N SER A 688 -16.50 -2.91 4.41
CA SER A 688 -16.94 -2.23 5.61
C SER A 688 -18.43 -2.43 5.79
N CYS A 689 -18.89 -2.53 7.04
CA CYS A 689 -20.30 -2.65 7.38
C CYS A 689 -20.69 -1.50 8.31
N THR A 690 -21.35 -0.50 7.75
CA THR A 690 -21.78 0.70 8.49
C THR A 690 -23.11 0.47 9.22
N GLY A 691 -23.88 -0.54 8.82
CA GLY A 691 -25.15 -0.88 9.45
C GLY A 691 -25.93 -1.93 8.69
N ILE A 692 -27.12 -2.25 9.18
CA ILE A 692 -28.07 -3.14 8.51
C ILE A 692 -29.47 -2.51 8.45
N HIS A 693 -30.24 -2.90 7.45
CA HIS A 693 -31.62 -2.46 7.33
C HIS A 693 -32.52 -3.60 6.82
N PRO A 694 -33.60 -3.96 7.53
CA PRO A 694 -33.98 -3.52 8.87
C PRO A 694 -33.11 -4.15 9.98
N THR A 695 -33.13 -3.59 11.19
CA THR A 695 -32.38 -4.08 12.37
C THR A 695 -33.14 -5.10 13.23
N VAL A 696 -34.39 -5.40 12.86
CA VAL A 696 -35.28 -6.30 13.61
C VAL A 696 -35.84 -7.35 12.64
N SER A 697 -35.95 -8.60 13.09
CA SER A 697 -36.62 -9.69 12.38
C SER A 697 -37.64 -10.39 13.29
N TRP A 698 -38.48 -11.24 12.70
CA TRP A 698 -39.45 -12.08 13.42
C TRP A 698 -38.90 -13.49 13.66
N SER A 699 -39.40 -14.18 14.70
CA SER A 699 -38.89 -15.48 15.16
C SER A 699 -38.86 -16.56 14.10
N SER A 700 -39.84 -16.62 13.21
CA SER A 700 -39.87 -17.59 12.11
C SER A 700 -38.73 -17.40 11.09
N GLY A 701 -38.05 -16.24 11.07
CA GLY A 701 -36.98 -15.94 10.11
C GLY A 701 -37.50 -15.70 8.68
N GLY A 702 -36.58 -15.62 7.72
CA GLY A 702 -36.92 -15.37 6.31
C GLY A 702 -37.15 -13.90 5.94
N ARG A 703 -36.88 -12.97 6.86
CA ARG A 703 -36.81 -11.53 6.54
C ARG A 703 -35.54 -11.23 5.76
N LYS A 704 -35.67 -10.44 4.70
CA LYS A 704 -34.57 -9.91 3.91
C LYS A 704 -33.87 -8.77 4.66
N ILE A 705 -32.62 -8.98 5.05
CA ILE A 705 -31.79 -8.00 5.76
C ILE A 705 -30.73 -7.47 4.81
N HIS A 706 -30.80 -6.18 4.51
CA HIS A 706 -29.83 -5.47 3.67
C HIS A 706 -28.63 -5.03 4.51
N VAL A 707 -27.43 -5.22 3.94
CA VAL A 707 -26.17 -4.81 4.53
C VAL A 707 -25.76 -3.47 3.94
N GLN A 708 -25.41 -2.50 4.78
CA GLN A 708 -24.97 -1.17 4.36
C GLN A 708 -23.47 -1.02 4.59
N GLY A 709 -22.76 -0.44 3.62
CA GLY A 709 -21.32 -0.23 3.71
C GLY A 709 -20.62 -0.16 2.36
N SER A 710 -19.36 -0.58 2.29
CA SER A 710 -18.53 -0.53 1.08
C SER A 710 -17.87 -1.87 0.77
N ASN A 711 -17.55 -2.09 -0.51
CA ASN A 711 -16.96 -3.33 -1.04
C ASN A 711 -17.75 -4.61 -0.65
N LEU A 712 -19.06 -4.49 -0.47
CA LEU A 712 -19.91 -5.59 0.02
C LEU A 712 -20.03 -6.73 -1.01
N GLU A 713 -19.72 -6.48 -2.29
CA GLU A 713 -19.65 -7.51 -3.34
C GLU A 713 -18.62 -8.61 -3.04
N LEU A 714 -17.69 -8.35 -2.10
CA LEU A 714 -16.64 -9.27 -1.69
C LEU A 714 -17.08 -10.23 -0.57
N VAL A 715 -18.25 -10.00 0.04
CA VAL A 715 -18.75 -10.78 1.19
C VAL A 715 -19.30 -12.13 0.72
N GLU A 716 -18.82 -13.21 1.31
CA GLU A 716 -19.23 -14.58 0.94
C GLU A 716 -20.46 -15.06 1.71
N SER A 717 -20.56 -14.66 2.98
CA SER A 717 -21.63 -15.02 3.91
C SER A 717 -21.59 -14.13 5.15
N VAL A 718 -22.63 -14.18 5.97
CA VAL A 718 -22.70 -13.51 7.28
C VAL A 718 -22.80 -14.57 8.37
N THR A 719 -21.95 -14.47 9.39
CA THR A 719 -22.05 -15.27 10.61
C THR A 719 -22.80 -14.47 11.67
N VAL A 720 -23.82 -15.08 12.27
CA VAL A 720 -24.65 -14.46 13.32
C VAL A 720 -24.22 -14.96 14.69
N PHE A 721 -23.81 -14.05 15.58
CA PHE A 721 -23.36 -14.39 16.94
C PHE A 721 -24.42 -14.03 17.99
N PRO A 722 -24.61 -14.87 19.03
CA PRO A 722 -23.81 -16.04 19.40
C PRO A 722 -24.26 -17.38 18.79
N SER A 723 -25.26 -17.41 17.90
CA SER A 723 -25.76 -18.69 17.33
C SER A 723 -24.75 -19.42 16.43
N ASN A 724 -23.75 -18.70 15.91
CA ASN A 724 -22.76 -19.17 14.94
C ASN A 724 -23.37 -19.67 13.62
N GLU A 725 -24.61 -19.25 13.32
CA GLU A 725 -25.28 -19.57 12.06
C GLU A 725 -24.63 -18.82 10.90
N VAL A 726 -24.34 -19.52 9.80
CA VAL A 726 -23.68 -18.96 8.61
C VAL A 726 -24.69 -18.83 7.47
N LEU A 727 -25.01 -17.59 7.11
CA LEU A 727 -26.04 -17.23 6.15
C LEU A 727 -25.40 -16.77 4.85
N LYS A 728 -25.74 -17.42 3.73
CA LYS A 728 -25.23 -17.01 2.41
C LYS A 728 -25.79 -15.64 2.03
N THR A 729 -24.91 -14.77 1.56
CA THR A 729 -25.29 -13.47 1.01
C THR A 729 -25.71 -13.59 -0.44
N GLN A 730 -26.65 -12.75 -0.85
CA GLN A 730 -26.96 -12.51 -2.25
C GLN A 730 -26.51 -11.10 -2.63
N TYR A 731 -25.99 -10.96 -3.84
CA TYR A 731 -25.51 -9.69 -4.38
C TYR A 731 -26.20 -9.38 -5.69
N ASN A 732 -26.81 -8.20 -5.80
CA ASN A 732 -27.39 -7.71 -7.03
C ASN A 732 -26.41 -6.75 -7.72
N THR A 733 -25.86 -7.17 -8.86
CA THR A 733 -24.88 -6.38 -9.64
C THR A 733 -25.45 -5.08 -10.19
N SER A 734 -26.77 -4.96 -10.39
CA SER A 734 -27.40 -3.77 -10.94
C SER A 734 -27.64 -2.68 -9.91
N SER A 735 -28.02 -3.06 -8.68
CA SER A 735 -28.27 -2.11 -7.59
C SER A 735 -27.09 -1.94 -6.63
N GLY A 736 -26.08 -2.81 -6.68
CA GLY A 736 -25.00 -2.87 -5.69
C GLY A 736 -25.46 -3.36 -4.32
N ASP A 737 -26.66 -3.94 -4.25
CA ASP A 737 -27.32 -4.32 -3.00
C ASP A 737 -26.87 -5.71 -2.53
N VAL A 738 -26.53 -5.82 -1.24
CA VAL A 738 -26.16 -7.08 -0.59
C VAL A 738 -27.12 -7.37 0.54
N TRP A 739 -27.68 -8.57 0.57
CA TRP A 739 -28.65 -8.97 1.56
C TRP A 739 -28.53 -10.46 1.92
N PHE A 740 -29.10 -10.84 3.06
CA PHE A 740 -29.26 -12.22 3.48
C PHE A 740 -30.65 -12.43 4.10
N LEU A 741 -31.10 -13.68 4.16
CA LEU A 741 -32.32 -14.04 4.87
C LEU A 741 -32.00 -14.36 6.33
N SER A 742 -32.71 -13.71 7.25
CA SER A 742 -32.63 -14.04 8.68
C SER A 742 -32.97 -15.51 8.94
N HIS A 743 -32.30 -16.13 9.91
CA HIS A 743 -32.59 -17.52 10.30
C HIS A 743 -33.73 -17.58 11.30
N ARG A 744 -34.28 -18.77 11.53
CA ARG A 744 -35.30 -18.97 12.55
C ARG A 744 -34.69 -18.90 13.96
N TYR A 745 -35.28 -18.09 14.84
CA TYR A 745 -34.88 -17.98 16.23
C TYR A 745 -36.06 -17.64 17.15
N ASP A 746 -36.45 -18.59 17.99
CA ASP A 746 -37.64 -18.50 18.86
C ASP A 746 -37.37 -17.78 20.20
N GLY A 747 -36.16 -17.26 20.42
CA GLY A 747 -35.78 -16.52 21.62
C GLY A 747 -35.79 -15.00 21.45
N SER A 748 -35.42 -14.28 22.51
CA SER A 748 -35.18 -12.83 22.47
C SER A 748 -33.70 -12.52 22.69
N GLY A 749 -33.13 -11.63 21.89
CA GLY A 749 -31.74 -11.23 22.04
C GLY A 749 -31.26 -10.33 20.92
N GLN A 750 -30.11 -9.70 21.16
CA GLN A 750 -29.40 -8.87 20.20
C GLN A 750 -28.21 -9.67 19.65
N PHE A 751 -28.10 -9.74 18.33
CA PHE A 751 -27.13 -10.57 17.62
C PHE A 751 -26.15 -9.70 16.86
N SER A 752 -24.85 -9.90 17.08
CA SER A 752 -23.83 -9.25 16.28
C SER A 752 -23.62 -10.02 14.98
N LEU A 753 -23.32 -9.28 13.91
CA LEU A 753 -23.10 -9.83 12.58
C LEU A 753 -21.62 -9.71 12.21
N LYS A 754 -21.06 -10.79 11.66
CA LYS A 754 -19.72 -10.78 11.09
C LYS A 754 -19.77 -11.17 9.62
N LEU A 755 -19.21 -10.34 8.75
CA LEU A 755 -19.12 -10.59 7.32
C LEU A 755 -17.90 -11.50 7.04
N ASN A 756 -18.13 -12.66 6.45
CA ASN A 756 -17.08 -13.62 6.10
C ASN A 756 -16.49 -13.27 4.73
N VAL A 757 -15.16 -13.14 4.66
CA VAL A 757 -14.41 -12.73 3.46
C VAL A 757 -13.11 -13.53 3.38
N GLY A 758 -13.01 -14.47 2.43
CA GLY A 758 -11.90 -15.42 2.41
C GLY A 758 -11.84 -16.21 3.72
N ASN A 759 -10.69 -16.19 4.38
CA ASN A 759 -10.48 -16.84 5.69
C ASN A 759 -10.53 -15.85 6.87
N SER A 760 -11.10 -14.66 6.66
CA SER A 760 -11.21 -13.59 7.65
C SER A 760 -12.66 -13.18 7.86
N THR A 761 -12.91 -12.43 8.93
CA THR A 761 -14.23 -11.90 9.26
C THR A 761 -14.15 -10.41 9.61
N VAL A 762 -15.13 -9.63 9.15
CA VAL A 762 -15.27 -8.19 9.47
C VAL A 762 -16.51 -7.98 10.33
N ASP A 763 -16.38 -7.31 11.47
CA ASP A 763 -17.52 -7.01 12.35
C ASP A 763 -18.43 -5.94 11.73
N CYS A 764 -19.74 -6.09 11.90
CA CYS A 764 -20.71 -5.04 11.60
C CYS A 764 -21.02 -4.19 12.84
N VAL A 765 -21.25 -2.89 12.61
CA VAL A 765 -21.53 -1.92 13.68
C VAL A 765 -22.89 -2.16 14.35
N ASP A 766 -23.90 -2.54 13.56
CA ASP A 766 -25.26 -2.77 14.04
C ASP A 766 -25.50 -4.22 14.48
N TYR A 767 -26.60 -4.39 15.20
CA TYR A 767 -27.06 -5.69 15.67
C TYR A 767 -28.45 -6.02 15.13
N LEU A 768 -28.67 -7.31 14.86
CA LEU A 768 -29.98 -7.85 14.50
C LEU A 768 -30.71 -8.31 15.76
N SER A 769 -31.98 -7.93 15.92
CA SER A 769 -32.81 -8.39 17.05
C SER A 769 -34.00 -9.21 16.56
N TYR A 770 -34.33 -10.28 17.27
CA TYR A 770 -35.53 -11.08 16.98
C TYR A 770 -36.69 -10.71 17.90
N GLN A 771 -37.88 -10.62 17.31
CA GLN A 771 -39.16 -10.37 17.97
C GLN A 771 -40.14 -11.50 17.66
N PRO A 772 -41.19 -11.70 18.48
CA PRO A 772 -42.23 -12.67 18.17
C PRO A 772 -42.91 -12.38 16.82
N ASP A 773 -43.38 -13.44 16.16
CA ASP A 773 -44.09 -13.33 14.88
C ASP A 773 -45.34 -12.41 14.98
N PRO A 774 -45.64 -11.63 13.91
CA PRO A 774 -46.77 -10.71 13.91
C PRO A 774 -48.10 -11.46 14.02
N LYS A 775 -49.03 -10.91 14.82
CA LYS A 775 -50.36 -11.50 15.04
C LYS A 775 -51.45 -10.68 14.38
N PHE A 776 -52.16 -11.28 13.43
CA PHE A 776 -53.29 -10.68 12.75
C PHE A 776 -54.59 -11.06 13.43
N ILE A 777 -55.52 -10.11 13.52
CA ILE A 777 -56.74 -10.24 14.33
C ILE A 777 -57.93 -10.51 13.41
N ARG A 778 -58.18 -9.61 12.45
CA ARG A 778 -59.28 -9.69 11.49
C ARG A 778 -59.01 -8.78 10.30
N PHE A 779 -59.78 -8.93 9.23
CA PHE A 779 -59.80 -7.97 8.13
C PHE A 779 -61.22 -7.49 7.84
N THR A 780 -61.34 -6.35 7.18
CA THR A 780 -62.59 -5.77 6.70
C THR A 780 -62.39 -5.28 5.28
N THR A 781 -63.38 -5.46 4.42
CA THR A 781 -63.34 -5.04 3.03
C THR A 781 -64.33 -3.91 2.78
N PHE A 782 -63.93 -2.91 1.99
CA PHE A 782 -64.75 -1.77 1.62
C PHE A 782 -64.70 -1.56 0.09
N PRO A 783 -65.84 -1.55 -0.61
CA PRO A 783 -65.87 -1.25 -2.03
C PRO A 783 -65.55 0.23 -2.26
N VAL A 784 -64.58 0.53 -3.13
CA VAL A 784 -64.16 1.88 -3.51
C VAL A 784 -64.15 1.98 -5.03
N ALA A 785 -65.19 2.59 -5.60
CA ALA A 785 -65.41 2.63 -7.06
C ALA A 785 -65.44 1.22 -7.68
N ASN A 786 -64.45 0.87 -8.52
CA ASN A 786 -64.32 -0.45 -9.16
C ASN A 786 -63.35 -1.39 -8.40
N ASP A 787 -62.71 -0.91 -7.35
CA ASP A 787 -61.69 -1.64 -6.59
C ASP A 787 -62.22 -2.04 -5.20
N LEU A 788 -61.54 -3.00 -4.57
CA LEU A 788 -61.85 -3.44 -3.21
C LEU A 788 -60.70 -3.08 -2.27
N GLN A 789 -60.94 -2.18 -1.32
CA GLN A 789 -59.98 -1.85 -0.27
C GLN A 789 -60.08 -2.86 0.87
N VAL A 790 -58.95 -3.41 1.29
CA VAL A 790 -58.82 -4.40 2.36
C VAL A 790 -58.05 -3.78 3.52
N ASN A 791 -58.71 -3.69 4.67
CA ASN A 791 -58.14 -3.19 5.92
C ASN A 791 -57.91 -4.36 6.89
N ILE A 792 -56.66 -4.70 7.14
CA ILE A 792 -56.25 -5.82 8.01
C ILE A 792 -55.81 -5.25 9.35
N GLN A 793 -56.48 -5.66 10.43
CA GLN A 793 -56.14 -5.27 11.79
C GLN A 793 -55.11 -6.25 12.39
N LYS A 794 -54.00 -5.73 12.90
CA LYS A 794 -52.96 -6.53 13.56
C LYS A 794 -52.68 -6.04 14.98
N LYS A 795 -52.14 -6.92 15.81
CA LYS A 795 -51.62 -6.52 17.12
C LYS A 795 -50.41 -5.61 16.94
N ALA A 796 -50.34 -4.55 17.73
CA ALA A 796 -49.18 -3.65 17.72
C ALA A 796 -47.89 -4.41 18.04
N ASP A 797 -46.86 -4.21 17.22
CA ASP A 797 -45.52 -4.78 17.36
C ASP A 797 -44.45 -3.76 16.97
N MET A 798 -43.19 -4.12 17.23
CA MET A 798 -42.02 -3.29 16.89
C MET A 798 -41.27 -3.84 15.68
N LEU A 799 -41.95 -4.58 14.80
CA LEU A 799 -41.32 -5.21 13.64
C LEU A 799 -41.05 -4.20 12.51
N ASN A 800 -41.73 -3.04 12.51
CA ASN A 800 -41.66 -2.03 11.45
C ASN A 800 -41.69 -2.68 10.06
N LEU A 801 -42.76 -3.43 9.78
CA LEU A 801 -42.95 -4.11 8.50
C LEU A 801 -42.98 -3.09 7.36
N SER A 802 -42.30 -3.40 6.27
CA SER A 802 -42.29 -2.60 5.04
C SER A 802 -43.21 -3.23 3.99
N MET A 803 -43.48 -2.47 2.92
CA MET A 803 -44.24 -2.99 1.78
C MET A 803 -43.58 -4.21 1.14
N THR A 804 -42.26 -4.29 1.14
CA THR A 804 -41.51 -5.40 0.55
C THR A 804 -41.47 -6.65 1.43
N ASP A 805 -41.82 -6.52 2.72
CA ASP A 805 -41.89 -7.67 3.62
C ASP A 805 -43.20 -8.45 3.46
N LEU A 806 -44.21 -7.92 2.75
CA LEU A 806 -45.56 -8.43 2.74
C LEU A 806 -46.01 -8.79 1.32
N ASN A 807 -46.62 -9.96 1.18
CA ASN A 807 -47.31 -10.37 -0.04
C ASN A 807 -48.72 -10.82 0.34
N ILE A 808 -49.74 -10.08 -0.10
CA ILE A 808 -51.12 -10.34 0.30
C ILE A 808 -51.90 -10.75 -0.93
N ASN A 809 -52.40 -11.98 -0.92
CA ASN A 809 -53.23 -12.52 -1.98
C ASN A 809 -54.64 -12.77 -1.44
N HIS A 810 -55.62 -12.28 -2.18
CA HIS A 810 -57.01 -12.60 -1.97
C HIS A 810 -57.35 -13.88 -2.71
N GLN A 811 -57.93 -14.85 -2.00
CA GLN A 811 -58.33 -16.11 -2.59
C GLN A 811 -59.85 -16.13 -2.75
N HIS A 812 -60.28 -16.24 -4.00
CA HIS A 812 -61.68 -16.41 -4.36
C HIS A 812 -61.80 -17.64 -5.26
N THR A 813 -62.56 -18.64 -4.79
CA THR A 813 -62.63 -19.99 -5.37
C THR A 813 -61.23 -20.60 -5.58
N ASP A 814 -60.81 -20.81 -6.83
CA ASP A 814 -59.51 -21.38 -7.24
C ASP A 814 -58.56 -20.33 -7.85
N GLN A 815 -58.90 -19.03 -7.81
CA GLN A 815 -58.05 -17.95 -8.32
C GLN A 815 -57.55 -17.04 -7.19
N GLN A 816 -56.25 -16.71 -7.27
CA GLN A 816 -55.59 -15.76 -6.39
C GLN A 816 -55.45 -14.39 -7.07
N TYR A 817 -55.91 -13.35 -6.40
CA TYR A 817 -55.82 -11.96 -6.83
C TYR A 817 -54.82 -11.22 -5.94
N PRO A 818 -53.76 -10.61 -6.50
CA PRO A 818 -52.80 -9.86 -5.71
C PRO A 818 -53.41 -8.58 -5.15
N CYS A 819 -53.18 -8.31 -3.86
CA CYS A 819 -53.56 -7.06 -3.21
C CYS A 819 -52.39 -6.07 -3.29
N VAL A 820 -52.60 -4.92 -3.92
CA VAL A 820 -51.59 -3.87 -4.04
C VAL A 820 -51.54 -3.09 -2.72
N LEU A 821 -50.44 -3.19 -1.99
CA LEU A 821 -50.29 -2.52 -0.68
C LEU A 821 -50.31 -0.99 -0.84
N GLU A 822 -51.11 -0.32 -0.01
CA GLU A 822 -51.23 1.15 0.03
C GLU A 822 -50.56 1.74 1.26
N ARG A 823 -50.78 1.13 2.43
CA ARG A 823 -50.14 1.56 3.69
C ARG A 823 -49.89 0.39 4.64
N VAL A 824 -48.74 0.42 5.32
CA VAL A 824 -48.41 -0.50 6.42
C VAL A 824 -48.14 0.32 7.66
N GLU A 825 -48.95 0.11 8.70
CA GLU A 825 -48.86 0.75 10.00
C GLU A 825 -48.53 -0.29 11.09
N SER A 826 -48.18 0.16 12.29
CA SER A 826 -47.82 -0.74 13.40
C SER A 826 -48.99 -1.57 13.92
N ASN A 827 -50.24 -1.22 13.63
CA ASN A 827 -51.46 -1.90 14.07
C ASN A 827 -52.44 -2.21 12.93
N ALA A 828 -52.15 -1.81 11.69
CA ALA A 828 -53.03 -2.03 10.55
C ALA A 828 -52.24 -2.14 9.23
N ILE A 829 -52.79 -2.85 8.25
CA ILE A 829 -52.31 -2.89 6.87
C ILE A 829 -53.48 -2.57 5.94
N ILE A 830 -53.25 -1.72 4.96
CA ILE A 830 -54.24 -1.28 3.97
C ILE A 830 -53.70 -1.66 2.59
N CYS A 831 -54.50 -2.38 1.81
CA CYS A 831 -54.18 -2.75 0.43
C CYS A 831 -55.42 -2.73 -0.45
N THR A 832 -55.24 -2.62 -1.76
CA THR A 832 -56.33 -2.51 -2.73
C THR A 832 -56.22 -3.58 -3.80
N ILE A 833 -57.32 -4.27 -4.05
CA ILE A 833 -57.47 -5.26 -5.11
C ILE A 833 -58.16 -4.57 -6.28
N LYS A 834 -57.50 -4.53 -7.44
CA LYS A 834 -58.06 -3.90 -8.63
C LYS A 834 -59.11 -4.79 -9.29
N GLY A 835 -60.30 -4.25 -9.57
CA GLY A 835 -61.41 -5.01 -10.13
C GLY A 835 -61.65 -4.73 -11.62
N GLU A 836 -61.69 -5.80 -12.43
CA GLU A 836 -62.46 -5.78 -13.69
C GLU A 836 -63.89 -6.26 -13.37
N SER A 837 -64.80 -5.29 -13.18
CA SER A 837 -66.27 -5.44 -13.19
C SER A 837 -66.87 -6.63 -12.41
N GLY A 838 -67.33 -6.35 -11.18
CA GLY A 838 -68.28 -7.19 -10.45
C GLY A 838 -67.81 -7.52 -9.04
N ALA A 839 -68.57 -7.07 -8.04
CA ALA A 839 -68.29 -7.26 -6.63
C ALA A 839 -68.05 -8.75 -6.27
N VAL A 840 -66.80 -9.09 -5.95
CA VAL A 840 -66.39 -10.40 -5.45
C VAL A 840 -66.45 -10.37 -3.91
N PRO A 841 -67.32 -11.17 -3.24
CA PRO A 841 -67.31 -11.30 -1.79
C PRO A 841 -66.03 -12.00 -1.32
N ALA A 842 -65.40 -11.53 -0.24
CA ALA A 842 -64.12 -12.05 0.21
C ALA A 842 -64.26 -13.28 1.11
N TYR A 843 -63.75 -14.45 0.71
CA TYR A 843 -63.86 -15.67 1.55
C TYR A 843 -62.62 -15.87 2.43
N SER A 844 -61.42 -15.61 1.91
CA SER A 844 -60.16 -15.76 2.67
C SER A 844 -59.01 -14.93 2.10
N LEU A 845 -58.14 -14.45 3.00
CA LEU A 845 -56.88 -13.78 2.68
C LEU A 845 -55.69 -14.68 3.02
N THR A 846 -54.69 -14.68 2.15
CA THR A 846 -53.39 -15.27 2.38
C THR A 846 -52.37 -14.17 2.56
N ILE A 847 -51.77 -14.10 3.75
CA ILE A 847 -50.75 -13.10 4.11
C ILE A 847 -49.40 -13.80 4.16
N GLY A 848 -48.56 -13.53 3.17
CA GLY A 848 -47.14 -13.89 3.15
C GLY A 848 -46.29 -12.81 3.83
N ILE A 849 -45.34 -13.22 4.67
CA ILE A 849 -44.39 -12.36 5.38
C ILE A 849 -42.97 -12.89 5.13
N GLY A 850 -42.17 -12.11 4.41
CA GLY A 850 -40.92 -12.59 3.81
C GLY A 850 -41.16 -13.78 2.86
N ASP A 851 -40.13 -14.61 2.68
CA ASP A 851 -40.15 -15.69 1.67
C ASP A 851 -40.66 -17.05 2.19
N THR A 852 -41.07 -17.13 3.47
CA THR A 852 -41.29 -18.44 4.12
C THR A 852 -42.52 -18.52 5.03
N PHE A 853 -43.06 -17.39 5.49
CA PHE A 853 -44.14 -17.38 6.47
C PHE A 853 -45.46 -17.01 5.80
N VAL A 854 -46.43 -17.93 5.78
CA VAL A 854 -47.74 -17.72 5.15
C VAL A 854 -48.86 -18.01 6.16
N LEU A 855 -49.83 -17.08 6.27
CA LEU A 855 -51.00 -17.21 7.13
C LEU A 855 -52.29 -17.13 6.30
N GLY A 856 -53.21 -18.06 6.53
CA GLY A 856 -54.58 -18.01 6.02
C GLY A 856 -55.54 -17.37 7.04
N MET A 857 -56.35 -16.39 6.60
CA MET A 857 -57.39 -15.73 7.40
C MET A 857 -58.76 -15.79 6.71
N GLY A 858 -59.80 -16.25 7.41
CA GLY A 858 -61.20 -16.25 6.93
C GLY A 858 -61.99 -15.03 7.40
N GLU A 859 -63.09 -14.71 6.70
CA GLU A 859 -63.92 -13.52 6.96
C GLU A 859 -64.79 -13.61 8.24
N SER A 860 -65.02 -14.82 8.78
CA SER A 860 -65.68 -15.00 10.09
C SER A 860 -65.27 -16.28 10.81
N THR A 861 -65.06 -16.16 12.13
CA THR A 861 -64.67 -17.17 13.12
C THR A 861 -63.18 -17.56 13.21
N GLU A 862 -62.75 -17.82 14.44
CA GLU A 862 -61.38 -18.02 14.95
C GLU A 862 -60.64 -19.25 14.36
N SER A 863 -60.43 -19.31 13.05
CA SER A 863 -59.57 -20.35 12.44
C SER A 863 -58.44 -19.70 11.64
N LEU A 864 -57.37 -19.34 12.34
CA LEU A 864 -56.05 -19.16 11.72
C LEU A 864 -55.49 -20.55 11.42
N HIS A 865 -55.22 -20.85 10.16
CA HIS A 865 -54.37 -21.99 9.78
C HIS A 865 -52.97 -21.46 9.47
N GLN A 866 -52.02 -21.87 10.30
CA GLN A 866 -50.61 -21.49 10.24
C GLN A 866 -49.86 -22.65 9.60
N SER A 867 -49.59 -22.54 8.30
CA SER A 867 -48.83 -23.53 7.53
C SER A 867 -47.45 -22.97 7.22
N ILE A 868 -46.41 -23.53 7.85
CA ILE A 868 -45.02 -23.30 7.43
C ILE A 868 -44.75 -24.29 6.30
N GLU A 869 -44.90 -23.85 5.05
CA GLU A 869 -44.44 -24.65 3.90
C GLU A 869 -42.99 -24.29 3.56
N PRO A 870 -42.04 -25.23 3.63
CA PRO A 870 -40.72 -25.02 3.06
C PRO A 870 -40.80 -25.13 1.53
N ILE A 871 -40.60 -24.02 0.82
CA ILE A 871 -40.32 -24.07 -0.63
C ILE A 871 -38.87 -24.59 -0.79
N TRP A 872 -38.70 -25.91 -0.75
CA TRP A 872 -37.48 -26.60 -1.17
C TRP A 872 -37.81 -27.67 -2.21
N SER A 873 -38.17 -27.23 -3.42
CA SER A 873 -38.06 -28.08 -4.62
C SER A 873 -38.08 -27.26 -5.92
N SER A 874 -36.94 -26.66 -6.30
CA SER A 874 -36.39 -26.73 -7.67
C SER A 874 -35.18 -25.78 -7.81
N MET A 875 -34.04 -26.16 -7.25
CA MET A 875 -32.73 -25.65 -7.67
C MET A 875 -31.63 -26.63 -7.21
N LYS A 876 -31.81 -27.89 -7.62
CA LYS A 876 -30.71 -28.83 -7.88
C LYS A 876 -30.93 -29.25 -9.33
N GLU A 877 -29.87 -29.14 -10.13
CA GLU A 877 -29.84 -29.19 -11.61
C GLU A 877 -30.27 -27.89 -12.34
N GLN A 878 -29.38 -26.89 -12.32
CA GLN A 878 -28.57 -26.50 -13.49
C GLN A 878 -27.40 -25.60 -13.07
#